data_AF-A0AAW0EH57-F1
#
_entry.id   AF-A0AAW0EH57-F1
#
_cell.length_a   1.000
_cell.length_b   1.000
_cell.length_c   1.000
_cell.angle_alpha   90.00
_cell.angle_beta   90.00
_cell.angle_gamma   90.00
#
_symmetry.space_group_name_H-M   'P 1'
#
loop_
_entity.id
_entity.type
_entity.pdbx_description
1 polymer ?
#
loop_
_entity_poly.entity_id
_entity_poly.type
_entity_poly.pdbx_seq_one_letter_code
_entity_poly.pdbx_strand_id
1 'polypeptide(L)'
;MVAASATTPPEPDVAIDNEVDNDDANDVEDDTAPVDGATADAKKKKKKKKPKKKKAEQSDPPRIGLSKFYSDGIYPEGEIQHYKDDNTWRITSEEKREMDKLTNQDPETTYQNIRKAAEVHRLVRKHARQTIRPGMSLTEICENIEAGTRALAEGDGLEAGVGFPTGVNLNNCAAHFSPNAGDNTGAGTRIFLTSACLISAVLQMGDVLKVDIGVHVKGRILDSAFTLSWDPNYDKLVEAVQAATNTGIREAGIDVRLGELGGLIQETMESYEVEVGGNVYPVKPIANLSGHTITPYQIHGGSTGKSVPLVKTGDQTKMAEGDYFAIETFGSTGRGRVVENGDCSHYARIYDAPNVPLRLTSAKSLLRTINKNFGTLPFCRRYLDRLGESKYLLALNHLVAQGIVSDYPPLFDQIGSKTAQFEHTILLRPTCKEVPRLPDPPLQPPPKQPALHHYAKPGVAPPSARVEPTLRVSERSPIRLWHLWKYGVLVVSKATEMTGAVISHNVFGPRRKSWGIEMTLITSFMRGAGRHSALVDIATIRMAMGLSGLIPLPSDALVTPVTFRVKRRQLRGILADLDAAETGERELSGEWVVGRRTWQRLQSEWQQRRAATANTPPTTVPEKKRERVILYIHGGAFFVSSAASQRLISIPLSKYTDARVFALDYRLAPETRFPGPLHDVVSGYLRLVEDLHIPSENIVVCGDSAGGGLCLALLMYLRDNDYPLPSAAILMSPWVDLTMSCESWDSNEPYDVVPIPTAANHMNPIALYLGEHVEKYLTHPYASPLFGDFTGLPPMLIQAGDAEVLRDEIALLAHKATLAGVEVRHELYEDAVHIFQTYPFLDSAHRAFLSMHEFVRTILPGLVSRAGGSLGAQAEDDLEKEIDTEEATVVRGDGVESEAVNKEDLEEEERTESEPEEDVTADAAVKRPSLSRKTTYYPSWGPSRMAIGTDTDTEDDDDDTEDEEEDPRTPVQESEPAQTSTLRRIRSAVSVIIPYTSESSTSTSRQPTLKRHRSQNYHRRSSSHTTLPTLSTFTLSTMSPPITPSVRRNSIASHPDITRLVENWTNDGPANETLVYKPHPHARPP
;
A
#
# COMPACT_ATOMS: atom_id res chain seq x y z
N MET A 1 18.51 26.80 63.47
CA MET A 1 18.43 25.71 64.47
C MET A 1 19.40 24.59 64.04
N VAL A 2 19.60 23.55 64.85
CA VAL A 2 20.82 22.71 64.96
C VAL A 2 20.38 21.23 65.05
N ALA A 3 21.11 20.19 64.60
CA ALA A 3 22.55 20.04 64.27
C ALA A 3 22.82 19.09 63.07
N ALA A 4 24.12 18.93 62.74
CA ALA A 4 24.84 17.72 62.27
C ALA A 4 24.31 16.89 61.05
N SER A 5 25.06 16.57 59.98
CA SER A 5 26.42 15.98 59.82
C SER A 5 26.44 14.43 59.92
N ALA A 6 27.10 13.62 59.07
CA ALA A 6 27.68 13.80 57.71
C ALA A 6 28.17 12.43 57.12
N THR A 7 28.39 12.36 55.79
CA THR A 7 29.24 11.37 55.04
C THR A 7 28.84 9.87 54.96
N THR A 8 29.49 9.13 54.04
CA THR A 8 29.20 7.78 53.46
C THR A 8 30.50 6.93 53.36
N PRO A 9 30.54 5.66 52.86
CA PRO A 9 29.59 4.51 52.72
C PRO A 9 30.13 3.28 53.57
N PRO A 10 30.13 1.95 53.24
CA PRO A 10 29.49 1.10 52.19
C PRO A 10 28.90 -0.28 52.71
N GLU A 11 29.06 -1.34 51.89
CA GLU A 11 28.74 -2.80 51.96
C GLU A 11 29.37 -3.64 53.12
N PRO A 12 28.83 -4.86 53.46
CA PRO A 12 29.16 -6.12 52.75
C PRO A 12 28.06 -7.23 52.68
N ASP A 13 28.47 -8.42 52.19
CA ASP A 13 27.71 -9.63 51.82
C ASP A 13 26.95 -10.41 52.92
N VAL A 14 26.07 -11.33 52.48
CA VAL A 14 25.77 -12.61 53.18
C VAL A 14 25.65 -13.74 52.14
N ALA A 15 26.23 -14.91 52.43
CA ALA A 15 26.34 -16.07 51.53
C ALA A 15 25.33 -17.20 51.82
N ILE A 16 25.40 -18.27 51.03
CA ILE A 16 24.62 -19.52 51.11
C ILE A 16 25.41 -20.57 51.89
N ASP A 17 24.71 -21.44 52.66
CA ASP A 17 25.05 -22.83 53.08
C ASP A 17 24.09 -23.25 54.23
N ASN A 18 23.73 -24.53 54.48
CA ASN A 18 23.96 -25.77 53.75
C ASN A 18 22.84 -26.83 54.04
N GLU A 19 23.07 -28.08 53.61
CA GLU A 19 22.38 -29.37 53.83
C GLU A 19 21.79 -29.64 55.26
N VAL A 20 21.02 -30.69 55.61
CA VAL A 20 21.05 -32.13 55.25
C VAL A 20 19.66 -32.77 55.53
N ASP A 21 19.25 -33.79 54.75
CA ASP A 21 18.77 -35.08 55.31
C ASP A 21 18.59 -36.16 54.23
N ASN A 22 19.12 -37.36 54.52
CA ASN A 22 18.94 -38.58 53.73
C ASN A 22 17.63 -39.29 54.12
N ASP A 23 17.16 -40.21 53.28
CA ASP A 23 16.99 -41.59 53.73
C ASP A 23 16.97 -42.56 52.53
N ASP A 24 17.36 -43.80 52.80
CA ASP A 24 17.93 -44.74 51.81
C ASP A 24 16.94 -45.83 51.32
N ALA A 25 17.46 -46.73 50.47
CA ALA A 25 16.99 -48.08 50.14
C ALA A 25 15.85 -48.29 49.10
N ASN A 26 16.24 -48.83 47.94
CA ASN A 26 15.87 -50.14 47.33
C ASN A 26 14.59 -50.85 47.85
N ASP A 27 13.76 -51.51 47.02
CA ASP A 27 14.11 -52.67 46.19
C ASP A 27 13.31 -52.81 44.85
N VAL A 28 13.98 -53.33 43.81
CA VAL A 28 13.78 -54.64 43.13
C VAL A 28 12.45 -55.40 43.45
N GLU A 29 11.69 -56.07 42.57
CA GLU A 29 11.80 -56.66 41.20
C GLU A 29 10.38 -56.54 40.53
N ASP A 30 10.23 -56.21 39.24
CA ASP A 30 10.05 -57.13 38.07
C ASP A 30 8.58 -57.45 37.68
N ASP A 31 8.38 -58.08 36.51
CA ASP A 31 7.16 -58.10 35.70
C ASP A 31 5.96 -58.92 36.22
N THR A 32 4.74 -58.48 35.90
CA THR A 32 3.86 -59.17 34.91
C THR A 32 2.45 -58.54 34.78
N ALA A 33 1.91 -58.61 33.56
CA ALA A 33 0.47 -58.47 33.23
C ALA A 33 -0.18 -59.89 33.16
N PRO A 34 -1.50 -60.11 32.88
CA PRO A 34 -2.49 -59.15 32.35
C PRO A 34 -3.99 -59.30 32.79
N VAL A 35 -4.80 -58.30 32.42
CA VAL A 35 -6.16 -58.39 31.81
C VAL A 35 -7.41 -58.93 32.57
N ASP A 36 -8.54 -58.27 32.26
CA ASP A 36 -9.98 -58.61 32.42
C ASP A 36 -10.68 -58.71 33.80
N GLY A 37 -11.96 -58.28 33.81
CA GLY A 37 -12.91 -58.48 34.92
C GLY A 37 -13.93 -57.35 35.16
N ALA A 38 -15.11 -57.42 34.52
CA ALA A 38 -16.29 -56.61 34.88
C ALA A 38 -16.90 -57.06 36.23
N THR A 39 -17.79 -56.36 36.96
CA THR A 39 -18.68 -55.21 36.67
C THR A 39 -19.17 -54.54 38.00
N ALA A 40 -20.00 -53.48 37.90
CA ALA A 40 -21.02 -53.02 38.87
C ALA A 40 -20.65 -52.17 40.12
N ASP A 41 -21.02 -50.87 40.02
CA ASP A 41 -21.67 -50.00 41.02
C ASP A 41 -21.47 -50.14 42.56
N ALA A 42 -20.89 -49.11 43.21
CA ALA A 42 -21.68 -47.99 43.80
C ALA A 42 -20.95 -47.15 44.90
N LYS A 43 -21.18 -45.82 44.86
CA LYS A 43 -21.17 -44.85 46.00
C LYS A 43 -19.92 -44.73 46.92
N LYS A 44 -18.91 -44.00 46.40
CA LYS A 44 -18.27 -42.81 47.02
C LYS A 44 -17.88 -42.84 48.52
N LYS A 45 -16.58 -42.94 48.80
CA LYS A 45 -15.88 -42.10 49.82
C LYS A 45 -14.74 -41.32 49.16
N LYS A 46 -14.77 -39.97 49.22
CA LYS A 46 -13.71 -39.11 48.65
C LYS A 46 -12.44 -39.13 49.52
N LYS A 47 -11.46 -39.97 49.20
CA LYS A 47 -10.05 -39.72 49.62
C LYS A 47 -9.52 -38.49 48.85
N LYS A 48 -8.90 -37.52 49.54
CA LYS A 48 -8.13 -36.45 48.87
C LYS A 48 -6.97 -37.11 48.11
N LYS A 49 -6.90 -36.97 46.78
CA LYS A 49 -5.67 -37.28 46.03
C LYS A 49 -4.62 -36.20 46.34
N LYS A 50 -3.36 -36.61 46.53
CA LYS A 50 -2.22 -35.66 46.47
C LYS A 50 -2.27 -34.95 45.10
N PRO A 51 -1.92 -33.66 45.00
CA PRO A 51 -1.82 -33.00 43.69
C PRO A 51 -0.77 -33.72 42.86
N LYS A 52 -1.07 -34.00 41.58
CA LYS A 52 0.00 -34.31 40.62
C LYS A 52 0.91 -33.08 40.54
N LYS A 53 2.24 -33.25 40.57
CA LYS A 53 3.15 -32.20 40.06
C LYS A 53 2.65 -31.87 38.64
N LYS A 54 2.33 -30.59 38.38
CA LYS A 54 2.20 -30.13 36.99
C LYS A 54 3.56 -30.38 36.32
N LYS A 55 3.56 -30.76 35.03
CA LYS A 55 4.78 -30.59 34.23
C LYS A 55 5.11 -29.09 34.19
N ALA A 56 6.38 -28.75 34.10
CA ALA A 56 6.75 -27.38 33.74
C ALA A 56 6.18 -27.10 32.34
N GLU A 57 5.60 -25.91 32.16
CA GLU A 57 5.09 -25.40 30.89
C GLU A 57 5.92 -24.15 30.56
N GLN A 58 6.27 -23.97 29.28
CA GLN A 58 7.00 -22.80 28.81
C GLN A 58 6.07 -21.57 28.84
N SER A 59 6.63 -20.37 29.09
CA SER A 59 5.86 -19.13 29.03
C SER A 59 5.53 -18.73 27.59
N ASP A 60 4.58 -17.80 27.42
CA ASP A 60 4.36 -17.10 26.15
C ASP A 60 4.47 -15.57 26.41
N PRO A 61 5.45 -14.87 25.82
CA PRO A 61 6.54 -15.39 24.99
C PRO A 61 7.48 -16.33 25.77
N PRO A 62 8.23 -17.22 25.09
CA PRO A 62 9.10 -18.19 25.75
C PRO A 62 10.31 -17.50 26.40
N ARG A 63 10.43 -17.66 27.73
CA ARG A 63 11.41 -16.97 28.59
C ARG A 63 11.89 -17.82 29.78
N ILE A 64 11.50 -19.10 29.87
CA ILE A 64 11.90 -20.01 30.95
C ILE A 64 13.06 -20.88 30.46
N GLY A 65 14.24 -20.68 31.04
CA GLY A 65 15.50 -21.38 30.71
C GLY A 65 15.40 -22.91 30.63
N LEU A 66 16.13 -23.50 29.67
CA LEU A 66 16.01 -24.92 29.33
C LEU A 66 16.48 -25.87 30.42
N SER A 67 17.36 -25.47 31.34
CA SER A 67 17.77 -26.29 32.51
C SER A 67 16.59 -26.81 33.34
N LYS A 68 15.45 -26.08 33.35
CA LYS A 68 14.23 -26.43 34.09
C LYS A 68 13.37 -27.50 33.41
N PHE A 69 13.68 -27.84 32.16
CA PHE A 69 13.02 -28.87 31.37
C PHE A 69 13.94 -30.07 31.11
N TYR A 70 15.25 -29.83 31.02
CA TYR A 70 16.32 -30.79 30.74
C TYR A 70 17.39 -30.71 31.84
N SER A 71 17.02 -31.12 33.06
CA SER A 71 17.86 -31.00 34.27
C SER A 71 19.01 -32.01 34.35
N ASP A 72 19.01 -32.99 33.45
CA ASP A 72 20.08 -33.96 33.20
C ASP A 72 21.11 -33.47 32.17
N GLY A 73 20.84 -32.34 31.49
CA GLY A 73 21.66 -31.84 30.39
C GLY A 73 21.51 -32.62 29.08
N ILE A 74 20.49 -33.49 28.97
CA ILE A 74 20.24 -34.29 27.77
C ILE A 74 19.15 -33.62 26.94
N TYR A 75 19.55 -32.99 25.84
CA TYR A 75 18.65 -32.27 24.94
C TYR A 75 18.17 -33.19 23.79
N PRO A 76 17.02 -32.88 23.16
CA PRO A 76 16.46 -33.71 22.08
C PRO A 76 17.44 -33.89 20.91
N GLU A 77 17.50 -35.10 20.35
CA GLU A 77 18.22 -35.33 19.09
C GLU A 77 17.49 -34.67 17.91
N GLY A 78 18.24 -34.33 16.86
CA GLY A 78 17.70 -33.88 15.59
C GLY A 78 17.06 -34.99 14.74
N GLU A 79 16.68 -34.63 13.52
CA GLU A 79 16.35 -35.58 12.48
C GLU A 79 17.63 -36.33 12.04
N ILE A 80 17.65 -37.64 12.29
CA ILE A 80 18.76 -38.51 11.91
C ILE A 80 18.52 -39.06 10.50
N GLN A 81 19.40 -38.69 9.57
CA GLN A 81 19.43 -39.18 8.20
C GLN A 81 20.63 -40.11 7.98
N HIS A 82 20.48 -41.10 7.09
CA HIS A 82 21.59 -41.93 6.64
C HIS A 82 22.30 -41.28 5.44
N TYR A 83 23.57 -41.59 5.26
CA TYR A 83 24.32 -41.14 4.08
C TYR A 83 23.82 -41.86 2.82
N LYS A 84 23.72 -41.10 1.72
CA LYS A 84 23.29 -41.60 0.42
C LYS A 84 24.35 -42.55 -0.15
N ASP A 85 23.88 -43.59 -0.83
CA ASP A 85 24.69 -44.64 -1.49
C ASP A 85 25.69 -45.37 -0.58
N ASP A 86 25.52 -45.28 0.75
CA ASP A 86 26.42 -45.88 1.74
C ASP A 86 25.85 -47.18 2.32
N ASN A 87 26.69 -48.21 2.49
CA ASN A 87 26.27 -49.63 2.60
C ASN A 87 25.67 -50.02 3.97
N THR A 88 25.06 -49.09 4.72
CA THR A 88 24.70 -49.17 6.16
C THR A 88 25.87 -49.42 7.13
N TRP A 89 27.09 -49.63 6.64
CA TRP A 89 28.26 -50.01 7.45
C TRP A 89 28.63 -48.97 8.52
N ARG A 90 28.40 -47.67 8.29
CA ARG A 90 28.62 -46.62 9.31
C ARG A 90 27.74 -46.78 10.55
N ILE A 91 26.55 -47.36 10.38
CA ILE A 91 25.58 -47.60 11.46
C ILE A 91 26.02 -48.80 12.30
N THR A 92 26.58 -49.83 11.65
CA THR A 92 26.95 -51.10 12.30
C THR A 92 28.40 -51.15 12.78
N SER A 93 29.31 -50.40 12.16
CA SER A 93 30.75 -50.35 12.51
C SER A 93 30.97 -49.98 13.97
N GLU A 94 31.77 -50.79 14.66
CA GLU A 94 32.14 -50.56 16.06
C GLU A 94 33.05 -49.32 16.21
N GLU A 95 33.98 -49.13 15.28
CA GLU A 95 34.85 -47.94 15.22
C GLU A 95 34.00 -46.65 15.12
N LYS A 96 33.06 -46.59 14.17
CA LYS A 96 32.25 -45.39 13.94
C LYS A 96 31.31 -45.11 15.13
N ARG A 97 30.70 -46.16 15.71
CA ARG A 97 29.88 -46.02 16.92
C ARG A 97 30.69 -45.58 18.14
N GLU A 98 31.92 -46.06 18.32
CA GLU A 98 32.76 -45.67 19.45
C GLU A 98 33.30 -44.24 19.29
N MET A 99 33.71 -43.81 18.08
CA MET A 99 34.11 -42.42 17.84
C MET A 99 32.96 -41.43 18.04
N ASP A 100 31.75 -41.77 17.58
CA ASP A 100 30.54 -40.96 17.77
C ASP A 100 30.15 -40.87 19.27
N LYS A 101 30.33 -41.96 20.02
CA LYS A 101 30.18 -42.01 21.49
C LYS A 101 31.24 -41.17 22.23
N LEU A 102 32.51 -41.28 21.85
CA LEU A 102 33.61 -40.48 22.43
C LEU A 102 33.39 -38.97 22.18
N THR A 103 33.02 -38.60 20.95
CA THR A 103 32.69 -37.22 20.55
C THR A 103 31.56 -36.66 21.42
N ASN A 104 30.55 -37.47 21.73
CA ASN A 104 29.41 -37.08 22.58
C ASN A 104 29.75 -37.02 24.09
N GLN A 105 30.84 -37.68 24.53
CA GLN A 105 31.31 -37.68 25.92
C GLN A 105 32.30 -36.55 26.24
N ASP A 106 33.04 -36.05 25.25
CA ASP A 106 33.94 -34.90 25.39
C ASP A 106 33.15 -33.58 25.59
N PRO A 107 33.35 -32.84 26.70
CA PRO A 107 32.65 -31.57 26.99
C PRO A 107 32.81 -30.45 25.93
N GLU A 108 33.81 -30.52 25.05
CA GLU A 108 34.11 -29.52 24.02
C GLU A 108 33.61 -29.93 22.61
N THR A 109 33.42 -31.23 22.35
CA THR A 109 32.85 -31.74 21.10
C THR A 109 31.43 -32.28 21.21
N THR A 110 30.90 -32.45 22.42
CA THR A 110 29.58 -33.06 22.65
C THR A 110 28.44 -32.41 21.87
N TYR A 111 27.61 -33.26 21.25
CA TYR A 111 26.43 -32.84 20.51
C TYR A 111 25.37 -32.19 21.40
N GLN A 112 25.45 -32.34 22.73
CA GLN A 112 24.52 -31.69 23.65
C GLN A 112 24.59 -30.16 23.60
N ASN A 113 25.76 -29.58 23.28
CA ASN A 113 25.90 -28.13 23.09
C ASN A 113 25.01 -27.63 21.93
N ILE A 114 25.10 -28.27 20.77
CA ILE A 114 24.29 -27.92 19.60
C ILE A 114 22.81 -28.31 19.79
N ARG A 115 22.51 -29.42 20.45
CA ARG A 115 21.10 -29.79 20.76
C ARG A 115 20.43 -28.82 21.73
N LYS A 116 21.16 -28.24 22.69
CA LYS A 116 20.65 -27.10 23.48
C LYS A 116 20.35 -25.90 22.59
N ALA A 117 21.28 -25.49 21.73
CA ALA A 117 21.09 -24.37 20.80
C ALA A 117 19.90 -24.59 19.84
N ALA A 118 19.73 -25.81 19.34
CA ALA A 118 18.60 -26.24 18.51
C ALA A 118 17.25 -26.13 19.23
N GLU A 119 17.14 -26.60 20.47
CA GLU A 119 15.90 -26.51 21.24
C GLU A 119 15.54 -25.05 21.60
N VAL A 120 16.54 -24.21 21.91
CA VAL A 120 16.35 -22.76 22.05
C VAL A 120 15.79 -22.16 20.77
N HIS A 121 16.47 -22.38 19.64
CA HIS A 121 16.06 -21.86 18.33
C HIS A 121 14.66 -22.32 17.95
N ARG A 122 14.36 -23.61 18.10
CA ARG A 122 13.05 -24.19 17.79
C ARG A 122 11.91 -23.51 18.55
N LEU A 123 12.11 -23.17 19.83
CA LEU A 123 11.13 -22.44 20.63
C LEU A 123 11.00 -20.97 20.19
N VAL A 124 12.11 -20.28 19.92
CA VAL A 124 12.11 -18.89 19.45
C VAL A 124 11.50 -18.77 18.05
N ARG A 125 11.98 -19.55 17.08
CA ARG A 125 11.44 -19.66 15.70
C ARG A 125 9.96 -20.01 15.69
N LYS A 126 9.51 -20.93 16.55
CA LYS A 126 8.08 -21.24 16.67
C LYS A 126 7.28 -20.01 17.09
N HIS A 127 7.67 -19.35 18.17
CA HIS A 127 6.97 -18.15 18.64
C HIS A 127 7.04 -17.02 17.59
N ALA A 128 8.20 -16.77 16.99
CA ALA A 128 8.40 -15.78 15.94
C ALA A 128 7.47 -16.00 14.72
N ARG A 129 7.37 -17.22 14.19
CA ARG A 129 6.41 -17.54 13.11
C ARG A 129 4.95 -17.32 13.56
N GLN A 130 4.65 -17.55 14.83
CA GLN A 130 3.32 -17.34 15.38
C GLN A 130 2.98 -15.84 15.61
N THR A 131 3.95 -14.97 15.92
CA THR A 131 3.71 -13.57 16.30
C THR A 131 4.10 -12.50 15.27
N ILE A 132 5.13 -12.71 14.44
CA ILE A 132 5.57 -11.71 13.44
C ILE A 132 4.45 -11.45 12.43
N ARG A 133 4.00 -10.19 12.32
CA ARG A 133 2.97 -9.74 11.37
C ARG A 133 3.27 -8.33 10.84
N PRO A 134 2.74 -7.96 9.67
CA PRO A 134 2.78 -6.59 9.17
C PRO A 134 2.30 -5.57 10.22
N GLY A 135 2.95 -4.41 10.26
CA GLY A 135 2.78 -3.37 11.28
C GLY A 135 3.77 -3.46 12.45
N MET A 136 4.46 -4.59 12.66
CA MET A 136 5.56 -4.68 13.63
C MET A 136 6.83 -3.99 13.13
N SER A 137 7.61 -3.39 14.04
CA SER A 137 8.93 -2.85 13.69
C SER A 137 9.98 -3.96 13.58
N LEU A 138 10.95 -3.82 12.68
CA LEU A 138 12.02 -4.81 12.53
C LEU A 138 12.86 -4.95 13.81
N THR A 139 13.03 -3.87 14.57
CA THR A 139 13.76 -3.89 15.84
C THR A 139 12.99 -4.62 16.94
N GLU A 140 11.67 -4.43 17.04
CA GLU A 140 10.80 -5.19 17.95
C GLU A 140 10.85 -6.70 17.65
N ILE A 141 10.92 -7.07 16.37
CA ILE A 141 11.09 -8.47 15.93
C ILE A 141 12.44 -9.00 16.42
N CYS A 142 13.55 -8.29 16.17
CA CYS A 142 14.87 -8.67 16.65
C CYS A 142 14.93 -8.78 18.19
N GLU A 143 14.48 -7.75 18.91
CA GLU A 143 14.53 -7.72 20.38
C GLU A 143 13.70 -8.84 21.02
N ASN A 144 12.51 -9.15 20.49
CA ASN A 144 11.69 -10.25 20.99
C ASN A 144 12.29 -11.64 20.74
N ILE A 145 12.95 -11.83 19.59
CA ILE A 145 13.70 -13.06 19.24
C ILE A 145 14.91 -13.22 20.17
N GLU A 146 15.75 -12.19 20.27
CA GLU A 146 16.99 -12.24 21.04
C GLU A 146 16.74 -12.35 22.55
N ALA A 147 15.72 -11.66 23.08
CA ALA A 147 15.32 -11.80 24.49
C ALA A 147 14.79 -13.21 24.80
N GLY A 148 14.19 -13.89 23.81
CA GLY A 148 13.88 -15.32 23.91
C GLY A 148 15.14 -16.16 23.94
N THR A 149 16.03 -15.95 22.98
CA THR A 149 17.31 -16.68 22.86
C THR A 149 18.12 -16.60 24.15
N ARG A 150 18.36 -15.39 24.69
CA ARG A 150 19.09 -15.17 25.95
C ARG A 150 18.44 -15.89 27.14
N ALA A 151 17.13 -15.77 27.28
CA ALA A 151 16.38 -16.34 28.40
C ALA A 151 16.27 -17.87 28.36
N LEU A 152 16.27 -18.48 27.17
CA LEU A 152 16.19 -19.94 26.98
C LEU A 152 17.57 -20.61 26.99
N ALA A 153 18.57 -19.98 26.36
CA ALA A 153 19.97 -20.43 26.39
C ALA A 153 20.63 -20.26 27.77
N GLU A 154 20.09 -19.34 28.58
CA GLU A 154 20.53 -19.00 29.94
C GLU A 154 21.86 -18.23 29.97
N GLY A 155 22.08 -17.36 28.97
CA GLY A 155 23.27 -16.51 28.85
C GLY A 155 23.13 -15.39 27.79
N ASP A 156 24.06 -14.43 27.83
CA ASP A 156 24.24 -13.35 26.85
C ASP A 156 25.74 -13.06 26.68
N GLY A 157 26.53 -14.11 26.35
CA GLY A 157 27.98 -14.05 26.21
C GLY A 157 28.60 -15.43 25.89
N LEU A 158 29.92 -15.54 25.90
CA LEU A 158 30.69 -16.67 25.32
C LEU A 158 30.23 -18.09 25.72
N GLU A 159 29.75 -18.32 26.95
CA GLU A 159 29.26 -19.65 27.37
C GLU A 159 27.98 -20.07 26.61
N ALA A 160 27.01 -19.16 26.46
CA ALA A 160 25.76 -19.40 25.75
C ALA A 160 25.03 -18.08 25.44
N GLY A 161 24.29 -18.05 24.34
CA GLY A 161 23.51 -16.87 23.95
C GLY A 161 23.18 -16.81 22.46
N VAL A 162 23.11 -15.59 21.95
CA VAL A 162 22.86 -15.28 20.53
C VAL A 162 24.15 -15.49 19.74
N GLY A 163 24.14 -16.39 18.76
CA GLY A 163 25.33 -16.81 17.99
C GLY A 163 25.84 -15.74 17.02
N PHE A 164 24.91 -15.01 16.42
CA PHE A 164 25.13 -13.83 15.58
C PHE A 164 23.84 -12.97 15.57
N PRO A 165 23.88 -11.69 15.18
CA PRO A 165 22.72 -10.81 15.27
C PRO A 165 21.55 -11.23 14.38
N THR A 166 20.34 -11.25 14.95
CA THR A 166 19.12 -11.62 14.24
C THR A 166 18.95 -10.86 12.94
N GLY A 167 19.02 -11.57 11.81
CA GLY A 167 18.77 -11.04 10.48
C GLY A 167 17.27 -10.90 10.23
N VAL A 168 16.88 -9.79 9.60
CA VAL A 168 15.48 -9.44 9.29
C VAL A 168 15.41 -8.84 7.88
N ASN A 169 15.94 -9.60 6.91
CA ASN A 169 16.23 -9.10 5.57
C ASN A 169 14.93 -8.97 4.74
N LEU A 170 14.60 -7.75 4.29
CA LEU A 170 13.38 -7.49 3.50
C LEU A 170 13.62 -7.48 1.99
N ASN A 171 12.67 -8.04 1.25
CA ASN A 171 12.53 -7.89 -0.21
C ASN A 171 13.80 -8.28 -0.98
N ASN A 172 14.45 -7.35 -1.69
CA ASN A 172 15.67 -7.62 -2.45
C ASN A 172 16.92 -7.75 -1.56
N CYS A 173 16.86 -7.35 -0.28
CA CYS A 173 17.89 -7.69 0.70
C CYS A 173 17.81 -9.18 1.01
N ALA A 174 18.86 -9.93 0.69
CA ALA A 174 18.97 -11.36 0.96
C ALA A 174 19.43 -11.63 2.40
N ALA A 175 20.57 -11.03 2.80
CA ALA A 175 21.30 -11.34 4.03
C ALA A 175 21.92 -10.10 4.70
N HIS A 176 22.46 -10.30 5.91
CA HIS A 176 23.22 -9.32 6.71
C HIS A 176 22.52 -8.00 7.08
N PHE A 177 21.19 -7.91 7.02
CA PHE A 177 20.46 -6.76 7.55
C PHE A 177 19.89 -7.03 8.96
N SER A 178 20.24 -6.16 9.91
CA SER A 178 19.58 -6.04 11.21
C SER A 178 19.55 -4.55 11.60
N PRO A 179 18.48 -4.02 12.19
CA PRO A 179 18.40 -2.59 12.49
C PRO A 179 19.46 -2.13 13.50
N ASN A 180 19.86 -0.87 13.37
CA ASN A 180 20.78 -0.15 14.25
C ASN A 180 20.03 0.72 15.27
N ALA A 181 20.69 1.15 16.36
CA ALA A 181 20.10 2.14 17.25
C ALA A 181 19.98 3.50 16.56
N GLY A 182 18.75 3.95 16.39
CA GLY A 182 18.39 5.10 15.57
C GLY A 182 17.23 4.78 14.63
N ASP A 183 17.21 3.56 14.08
CA ASP A 183 16.19 3.09 13.12
C ASP A 183 14.78 3.00 13.75
N ASN A 184 14.69 3.08 15.09
CA ASN A 184 13.45 3.21 15.86
C ASN A 184 12.83 4.63 15.87
N THR A 185 13.35 5.58 15.09
CA THR A 185 12.60 6.80 14.75
C THR A 185 11.30 6.39 14.04
N GLY A 186 10.17 6.88 14.55
CA GLY A 186 8.84 6.27 14.36
C GLY A 186 8.42 5.95 12.93
N ALA A 187 7.43 5.05 12.83
CA ALA A 187 6.86 4.53 11.59
C ALA A 187 6.72 5.62 10.51
N GLY A 188 7.34 5.39 9.35
CA GLY A 188 7.54 6.38 8.30
C GLY A 188 9.01 6.80 8.08
N THR A 189 9.90 6.58 9.05
CA THR A 189 11.33 6.83 8.83
C THR A 189 11.95 5.74 7.96
N ARG A 190 12.30 6.09 6.72
CA ARG A 190 13.14 5.29 5.82
C ARG A 190 14.55 5.18 6.44
N ILE A 191 15.12 3.97 6.49
CA ILE A 191 16.54 3.79 6.85
C ILE A 191 17.38 4.38 5.71
N PHE A 192 18.41 5.19 6.03
CA PHE A 192 19.06 6.13 5.10
C PHE A 192 20.05 5.47 4.12
N LEU A 193 19.57 4.54 3.28
CA LEU A 193 20.41 3.77 2.34
C LEU A 193 20.44 4.41 0.93
N THR A 194 21.25 5.46 0.80
CA THR A 194 21.74 6.08 -0.46
C THR A 194 20.84 5.95 -1.69
N SER A 195 19.80 6.79 -1.78
CA SER A 195 19.04 7.20 -2.98
C SER A 195 18.38 6.13 -3.87
N ALA A 196 18.55 4.82 -3.61
CA ALA A 196 18.11 3.77 -4.53
C ALA A 196 17.52 2.52 -3.85
N CYS A 197 17.71 2.30 -2.54
CA CYS A 197 17.24 1.09 -1.89
C CYS A 197 16.57 1.40 -0.54
N LEU A 198 15.28 1.08 -0.39
CA LEU A 198 14.50 1.48 0.78
C LEU A 198 14.05 0.26 1.58
N ILE A 199 14.78 -0.06 2.66
CA ILE A 199 14.27 -0.95 3.71
C ILE A 199 13.35 -0.12 4.61
N SER A 200 12.11 -0.60 4.78
CA SER A 200 11.17 -0.06 5.77
C SER A 200 11.54 -0.55 7.17
N ALA A 201 11.59 0.36 8.15
CA ALA A 201 11.75 -0.01 9.56
C ALA A 201 10.52 -0.75 10.14
N VAL A 202 9.39 -0.77 9.42
CA VAL A 202 8.14 -1.45 9.77
C VAL A 202 7.73 -2.41 8.66
N LEU A 203 7.44 -3.66 9.03
CA LEU A 203 7.04 -4.74 8.14
C LEU A 203 5.70 -4.47 7.44
N GLN A 204 5.62 -4.65 6.12
CA GLN A 204 4.42 -4.45 5.29
C GLN A 204 3.77 -5.78 4.86
N MET A 205 2.57 -5.74 4.26
CA MET A 205 1.87 -6.96 3.80
C MET A 205 2.59 -7.63 2.62
N GLY A 206 2.92 -6.86 1.59
CA GLY A 206 3.66 -7.33 0.40
C GLY A 206 5.15 -7.58 0.62
N ASP A 207 5.64 -7.62 1.86
CA ASP A 207 7.07 -7.86 2.16
C ASP A 207 7.40 -9.35 2.19
N VAL A 208 8.56 -9.70 1.61
CA VAL A 208 9.17 -11.04 1.77
C VAL A 208 10.33 -10.92 2.76
N LEU A 209 10.07 -11.35 4.00
CA LEU A 209 10.98 -11.24 5.14
C LEU A 209 11.74 -12.56 5.34
N LYS A 210 13.07 -12.50 5.30
CA LYS A 210 13.93 -13.55 5.86
C LYS A 210 14.14 -13.27 7.33
N VAL A 211 13.86 -14.24 8.19
CA VAL A 211 14.17 -14.19 9.63
C VAL A 211 15.28 -15.19 9.89
N ASP A 212 16.40 -14.68 10.35
CA ASP A 212 17.66 -15.40 10.48
C ASP A 212 18.15 -15.29 11.94
N ILE A 213 18.51 -16.41 12.56
CA ILE A 213 18.62 -16.53 14.03
C ILE A 213 19.78 -17.44 14.44
N GLY A 214 20.90 -16.85 14.82
CA GLY A 214 22.02 -17.57 15.43
C GLY A 214 21.81 -17.87 16.91
N VAL A 215 22.07 -19.10 17.35
CA VAL A 215 22.12 -19.48 18.77
C VAL A 215 23.39 -20.26 19.05
N HIS A 216 24.11 -19.99 20.14
CA HIS A 216 25.30 -20.77 20.49
C HIS A 216 25.32 -21.26 21.94
N VAL A 217 26.05 -22.35 22.15
CA VAL A 217 26.46 -22.89 23.46
C VAL A 217 27.89 -23.41 23.32
N LYS A 218 28.82 -22.99 24.20
CA LYS A 218 30.27 -23.23 24.07
C LYS A 218 30.82 -23.00 22.65
N GLY A 219 30.43 -21.89 22.05
CA GLY A 219 30.79 -21.54 20.67
C GLY A 219 30.28 -22.46 19.56
N ARG A 220 29.50 -23.52 19.85
CA ARG A 220 28.80 -24.31 18.82
C ARG A 220 27.57 -23.52 18.38
N ILE A 221 27.66 -22.86 17.22
CA ILE A 221 26.62 -21.98 16.68
C ILE A 221 25.65 -22.80 15.82
N LEU A 222 24.39 -22.93 16.26
CA LEU A 222 23.29 -23.27 15.37
C LEU A 222 23.01 -22.08 14.46
N ASP A 223 23.09 -22.33 13.16
CA ASP A 223 22.67 -21.47 12.07
C ASP A 223 21.41 -22.03 11.38
N SER A 224 20.39 -21.21 11.11
CA SER A 224 19.05 -21.64 10.65
C SER A 224 18.07 -20.47 10.44
N ALA A 225 17.99 -19.97 9.21
CA ALA A 225 17.00 -19.00 8.74
C ALA A 225 15.66 -19.61 8.22
N PHE A 226 14.63 -18.76 8.09
CA PHE A 226 13.38 -19.06 7.39
C PHE A 226 12.73 -17.82 6.76
N THR A 227 11.99 -17.99 5.66
CA THR A 227 11.20 -16.92 5.06
C THR A 227 9.76 -16.86 5.60
N LEU A 228 9.20 -15.65 5.63
CA LEU A 228 7.78 -15.33 5.74
C LEU A 228 7.36 -14.44 4.57
N SER A 229 6.17 -14.69 4.02
CA SER A 229 5.41 -13.78 3.14
C SER A 229 3.99 -13.68 3.69
N TRP A 230 3.30 -12.59 3.39
CA TRP A 230 1.84 -12.45 3.56
C TRP A 230 1.12 -12.18 2.23
N ASP A 231 1.87 -11.88 1.17
CA ASP A 231 1.40 -11.91 -0.21
C ASP A 231 1.59 -13.34 -0.79
N PRO A 232 0.50 -14.04 -1.17
CA PRO A 232 0.55 -15.40 -1.70
C PRO A 232 1.19 -15.50 -3.09
N ASN A 233 1.37 -14.40 -3.84
CA ASN A 233 2.09 -14.41 -5.11
C ASN A 233 3.53 -14.94 -4.94
N TYR A 234 4.12 -14.78 -3.74
CA TYR A 234 5.45 -15.28 -3.41
C TYR A 234 5.48 -16.65 -2.72
N ASP A 235 4.34 -17.33 -2.53
CA ASP A 235 4.33 -18.68 -1.94
C ASP A 235 5.19 -19.65 -2.77
N LYS A 236 5.19 -19.52 -4.10
CA LYS A 236 6.07 -20.31 -4.99
C LYS A 236 7.56 -19.97 -4.86
N LEU A 237 7.92 -18.72 -4.56
CA LEU A 237 9.29 -18.33 -4.24
C LEU A 237 9.76 -18.98 -2.93
N VAL A 238 8.88 -18.97 -1.92
CA VAL A 238 9.13 -19.59 -0.61
C VAL A 238 9.25 -21.11 -0.73
N GLU A 239 8.36 -21.75 -1.50
CA GLU A 239 8.37 -23.19 -1.79
C GLU A 239 9.65 -23.62 -2.53
N ALA A 240 10.06 -22.89 -3.58
CA ALA A 240 11.25 -23.17 -4.37
C ALA A 240 12.53 -23.20 -3.52
N VAL A 241 12.72 -22.17 -2.68
CA VAL A 241 13.90 -22.07 -1.80
C VAL A 241 13.85 -23.14 -0.71
N GLN A 242 12.67 -23.43 -0.15
CA GLN A 242 12.54 -24.52 0.82
C GLN A 242 12.86 -25.89 0.17
N ALA A 243 12.43 -26.13 -1.07
CA ALA A 243 12.74 -27.34 -1.82
C ALA A 243 14.24 -27.46 -2.14
N ALA A 244 14.86 -26.38 -2.62
CA ALA A 244 16.30 -26.32 -2.92
C ALA A 244 17.16 -26.55 -1.67
N THR A 245 16.84 -25.91 -0.54
CA THR A 245 17.49 -26.17 0.75
C THR A 245 17.30 -27.61 1.20
N ASN A 246 16.09 -28.18 1.06
CA ASN A 246 15.86 -29.58 1.39
C ASN A 246 16.64 -30.55 0.48
N THR A 247 16.82 -30.26 -0.81
CA THR A 247 17.74 -31.01 -1.68
C THR A 247 19.18 -30.88 -1.19
N GLY A 248 19.65 -29.66 -0.87
CA GLY A 248 20.98 -29.43 -0.30
C GLY A 248 21.22 -30.27 0.95
N ILE A 249 20.30 -30.25 1.91
CA ILE A 249 20.37 -31.03 3.15
C ILE A 249 20.35 -32.54 2.84
N ARG A 250 19.46 -33.00 1.95
CA ARG A 250 19.26 -34.41 1.60
C ARG A 250 20.47 -35.02 0.90
N GLU A 251 21.06 -34.28 -0.04
CA GLU A 251 22.20 -34.69 -0.86
C GLU A 251 23.57 -34.43 -0.19
N ALA A 252 23.66 -33.53 0.80
CA ALA A 252 24.87 -33.35 1.61
C ALA A 252 25.25 -34.64 2.38
N GLY A 253 26.55 -34.89 2.52
CA GLY A 253 27.05 -36.08 3.21
C GLY A 253 28.57 -36.19 3.15
N ILE A 254 29.17 -37.11 3.91
CA ILE A 254 30.61 -37.36 3.84
C ILE A 254 30.98 -37.80 2.41
N ASP A 255 32.15 -37.34 1.92
CA ASP A 255 32.67 -37.55 0.57
C ASP A 255 31.91 -36.87 -0.58
N VAL A 256 30.81 -36.15 -0.32
CA VAL A 256 30.07 -35.35 -1.33
C VAL A 256 30.89 -34.13 -1.75
N ARG A 257 30.92 -33.83 -3.05
CA ARG A 257 31.63 -32.67 -3.62
C ARG A 257 30.76 -31.43 -3.65
N LEU A 258 31.32 -30.30 -3.23
CA LEU A 258 30.57 -29.06 -3.04
C LEU A 258 30.07 -28.46 -4.37
N GLY A 259 30.86 -28.50 -5.44
CA GLY A 259 30.45 -28.02 -6.78
C GLY A 259 29.39 -28.89 -7.47
N GLU A 260 29.30 -30.18 -7.10
CA GLU A 260 28.25 -31.09 -7.56
C GLU A 260 26.95 -30.88 -6.76
N LEU A 261 27.05 -30.72 -5.44
CA LEU A 261 25.91 -30.39 -4.55
C LEU A 261 25.23 -29.08 -4.93
N GLY A 262 26.00 -28.04 -5.26
CA GLY A 262 25.46 -26.78 -5.77
C GLY A 262 24.74 -26.89 -7.11
N GLY A 263 25.08 -27.90 -7.93
CA GLY A 263 24.34 -28.21 -9.14
C GLY A 263 22.96 -28.80 -8.86
N LEU A 264 22.83 -29.65 -7.84
CA LEU A 264 21.55 -30.24 -7.42
C LEU A 264 20.64 -29.22 -6.73
N ILE A 265 21.23 -28.29 -5.97
CA ILE A 265 20.54 -27.11 -5.41
C ILE A 265 19.99 -26.24 -6.55
N GLN A 266 20.82 -25.91 -7.54
CA GLN A 266 20.42 -25.13 -8.71
C GLN A 266 19.31 -25.81 -9.52
N GLU A 267 19.46 -27.09 -9.85
CA GLU A 267 18.46 -27.88 -10.58
C GLU A 267 17.11 -27.89 -9.85
N THR A 268 17.12 -28.00 -8.52
CA THR A 268 15.88 -27.93 -7.71
C THR A 268 15.29 -26.52 -7.66
N MET A 269 16.12 -25.47 -7.65
CA MET A 269 15.65 -24.08 -7.58
C MET A 269 15.07 -23.61 -8.92
N GLU A 270 15.81 -23.82 -10.01
CA GLU A 270 15.48 -23.35 -11.35
C GLU A 270 14.34 -24.16 -12.00
N SER A 271 13.89 -25.27 -11.39
CA SER A 271 12.65 -25.96 -11.76
C SER A 271 11.37 -25.25 -11.31
N TYR A 272 11.47 -24.12 -10.60
CA TYR A 272 10.34 -23.33 -10.11
C TYR A 272 10.22 -21.98 -10.83
N GLU A 273 8.97 -21.59 -11.06
CA GLU A 273 8.57 -20.26 -11.53
C GLU A 273 7.55 -19.61 -10.59
N VAL A 274 7.48 -18.28 -10.63
CA VAL A 274 6.66 -17.45 -9.74
C VAL A 274 5.93 -16.42 -10.60
N GLU A 275 4.60 -16.41 -10.55
CA GLU A 275 3.78 -15.41 -11.24
C GLU A 275 3.48 -14.23 -10.29
N VAL A 276 3.84 -13.02 -10.70
CA VAL A 276 3.62 -11.79 -9.93
C VAL A 276 3.16 -10.70 -10.90
N GLY A 277 1.97 -10.12 -10.68
CA GLY A 277 1.42 -9.09 -11.57
C GLY A 277 1.33 -9.54 -13.04
N GLY A 278 0.91 -10.79 -13.28
CA GLY A 278 0.84 -11.39 -14.62
C GLY A 278 2.20 -11.65 -15.31
N ASN A 279 3.32 -11.40 -14.63
CA ASN A 279 4.66 -11.67 -15.13
C ASN A 279 5.23 -12.93 -14.46
N VAL A 280 5.77 -13.85 -15.26
CA VAL A 280 6.37 -15.11 -14.76
C VAL A 280 7.89 -14.94 -14.62
N TYR A 281 8.41 -15.24 -13.44
CA TYR A 281 9.83 -15.16 -13.09
C TYR A 281 10.37 -16.56 -12.73
N PRO A 282 11.40 -17.08 -13.41
CA PRO A 282 12.10 -18.28 -12.95
C PRO A 282 12.88 -17.97 -11.67
N VAL A 283 12.84 -18.86 -10.67
CA VAL A 283 13.56 -18.66 -9.40
C VAL A 283 15.05 -18.94 -9.61
N LYS A 284 15.88 -17.90 -9.48
CA LYS A 284 17.32 -18.00 -9.66
C LYS A 284 18.00 -18.18 -8.30
N PRO A 285 18.92 -19.14 -8.13
CA PRO A 285 19.80 -19.15 -6.97
C PRO A 285 20.65 -17.87 -6.93
N ILE A 286 20.94 -17.34 -5.75
CA ILE A 286 21.86 -16.21 -5.62
C ILE A 286 23.30 -16.72 -5.75
N ALA A 287 23.84 -16.66 -6.96
CA ALA A 287 25.07 -17.33 -7.39
C ALA A 287 26.39 -16.78 -6.78
N ASN A 288 26.30 -15.81 -5.87
CA ASN A 288 27.42 -15.32 -5.05
C ASN A 288 27.10 -15.29 -3.55
N LEU A 289 26.15 -16.12 -3.10
CA LEU A 289 26.00 -16.57 -1.72
C LEU A 289 26.31 -18.07 -1.65
N SER A 290 26.61 -18.55 -0.43
CA SER A 290 26.99 -19.94 -0.17
C SER A 290 26.80 -20.28 1.30
N GLY A 291 26.18 -21.42 1.60
CA GLY A 291 26.31 -22.03 2.92
C GLY A 291 27.77 -22.32 3.26
N HIS A 292 28.07 -22.65 4.52
CA HIS A 292 29.45 -22.64 4.99
C HIS A 292 29.71 -23.65 6.11
N THR A 293 30.95 -24.11 6.23
CA THR A 293 31.40 -24.81 7.44
C THR A 293 31.40 -23.85 8.62
N ILE A 294 30.87 -24.28 9.76
CA ILE A 294 30.87 -23.57 11.04
C ILE A 294 31.93 -24.20 11.94
N THR A 295 32.65 -23.41 12.74
CA THR A 295 33.61 -23.91 13.74
C THR A 295 33.39 -23.20 15.08
N PRO A 296 33.92 -23.72 16.22
CA PRO A 296 33.68 -23.13 17.53
C PRO A 296 34.05 -21.63 17.56
N TYR A 297 33.05 -20.78 17.85
CA TYR A 297 33.15 -19.32 17.85
C TYR A 297 33.47 -18.65 16.49
N GLN A 298 33.31 -19.34 15.36
CA GLN A 298 33.50 -18.77 14.01
C GLN A 298 32.41 -19.28 13.05
N ILE A 299 31.57 -18.35 12.56
CA ILE A 299 30.41 -18.70 11.73
C ILE A 299 30.81 -19.26 10.35
N HIS A 300 31.80 -18.65 9.67
CA HIS A 300 32.29 -19.07 8.35
C HIS A 300 33.55 -19.95 8.39
N GLY A 301 33.80 -20.71 9.46
CA GLY A 301 34.85 -21.77 9.47
C GLY A 301 36.32 -21.33 9.41
N GLY A 302 36.60 -20.03 9.29
CA GLY A 302 37.96 -19.47 9.21
C GLY A 302 38.67 -19.78 7.89
N SER A 303 40.00 -19.73 7.88
CA SER A 303 40.83 -20.02 6.69
C SER A 303 40.75 -21.48 6.21
N THR A 304 40.08 -22.35 6.96
CA THR A 304 39.79 -23.76 6.66
C THR A 304 38.31 -24.03 6.37
N GLY A 305 37.46 -22.99 6.39
CA GLY A 305 36.04 -23.10 6.08
C GLY A 305 35.81 -23.47 4.62
N LYS A 306 34.76 -24.26 4.36
CA LYS A 306 34.35 -24.69 3.02
C LYS A 306 33.01 -24.05 2.67
N SER A 307 32.88 -23.50 1.47
CA SER A 307 31.63 -22.93 0.96
C SER A 307 30.80 -23.98 0.22
N VAL A 308 29.50 -24.05 0.52
CA VAL A 308 28.48 -24.83 -0.18
C VAL A 308 27.84 -23.93 -1.23
N PRO A 309 28.22 -24.02 -2.52
CA PRO A 309 27.70 -23.12 -3.54
C PRO A 309 26.22 -23.41 -3.84
N LEU A 310 25.48 -22.37 -4.21
CA LEU A 310 24.07 -22.47 -4.64
C LEU A 310 23.90 -22.79 -6.14
N VAL A 311 25.00 -22.81 -6.88
CA VAL A 311 25.07 -23.07 -8.32
C VAL A 311 26.13 -24.12 -8.62
N LYS A 312 26.03 -24.77 -9.79
CA LYS A 312 27.03 -25.75 -10.23
C LYS A 312 28.39 -25.07 -10.42
N THR A 313 29.43 -25.59 -9.76
CA THR A 313 30.80 -25.09 -9.91
C THR A 313 31.78 -26.22 -10.24
N GLY A 314 33.02 -25.86 -10.58
CA GLY A 314 34.11 -26.81 -10.72
C GLY A 314 34.70 -27.30 -9.40
N ASP A 315 34.18 -26.89 -8.23
CA ASP A 315 34.79 -27.22 -6.95
C ASP A 315 34.71 -28.72 -6.61
N GLN A 316 35.89 -29.33 -6.44
CA GLN A 316 36.07 -30.73 -6.09
C GLN A 316 36.28 -30.96 -4.59
N THR A 317 36.26 -29.89 -3.79
CA THR A 317 36.35 -29.96 -2.33
C THR A 317 35.24 -30.84 -1.77
N LYS A 318 35.59 -31.69 -0.79
CA LYS A 318 34.69 -32.65 -0.18
C LYS A 318 34.22 -32.23 1.21
N MET A 319 32.96 -32.50 1.48
CA MET A 319 32.42 -32.69 2.83
C MET A 319 33.10 -33.90 3.50
N ALA A 320 33.44 -33.77 4.79
CA ALA A 320 34.23 -34.73 5.54
C ALA A 320 33.55 -35.17 6.85
N GLU A 321 34.03 -36.27 7.43
CA GLU A 321 33.57 -36.77 8.72
C GLU A 321 33.93 -35.77 9.83
N GLY A 322 32.95 -35.41 10.67
CA GLY A 322 33.09 -34.38 11.69
C GLY A 322 32.90 -32.93 11.19
N ASP A 323 32.71 -32.70 9.88
CA ASP A 323 32.30 -31.38 9.39
C ASP A 323 30.93 -30.97 9.96
N TYR A 324 30.77 -29.66 10.08
CA TYR A 324 29.60 -29.01 10.66
C TYR A 324 29.23 -27.83 9.77
N PHE A 325 28.05 -27.84 9.16
CA PHE A 325 27.70 -26.94 8.04
C PHE A 325 26.38 -26.20 8.26
N ALA A 326 26.36 -24.91 7.94
CA ALA A 326 25.16 -24.22 7.46
C ALA A 326 24.85 -24.71 6.03
N ILE A 327 23.66 -25.30 5.83
CA ILE A 327 23.11 -25.54 4.49
C ILE A 327 21.97 -24.54 4.27
N GLU A 328 22.33 -23.36 3.78
CA GLU A 328 21.39 -22.34 3.32
C GLU A 328 21.26 -22.33 1.79
N THR A 329 20.09 -21.90 1.31
CA THR A 329 19.93 -21.47 -0.09
C THR A 329 19.11 -20.18 -0.15
N PHE A 330 19.38 -19.38 -1.17
CA PHE A 330 18.68 -18.14 -1.47
C PHE A 330 18.16 -18.18 -2.90
N GLY A 331 16.87 -17.94 -3.08
CA GLY A 331 16.22 -17.77 -4.38
C GLY A 331 15.83 -16.32 -4.61
N SER A 332 15.85 -15.89 -5.87
CA SER A 332 15.62 -14.50 -6.28
C SER A 332 14.78 -14.43 -7.56
N THR A 333 13.81 -13.51 -7.60
CA THR A 333 13.12 -13.12 -8.84
C THR A 333 13.94 -12.13 -9.69
N GLY A 334 15.03 -11.58 -9.14
CA GLY A 334 15.87 -10.55 -9.75
C GLY A 334 16.93 -11.10 -10.68
N ARG A 335 18.19 -10.69 -10.48
CA ARG A 335 19.35 -11.14 -11.29
C ARG A 335 20.03 -12.40 -10.74
N GLY A 336 19.66 -12.89 -9.55
CA GLY A 336 20.32 -14.03 -8.90
C GLY A 336 21.73 -13.69 -8.43
N ARG A 337 21.98 -12.43 -8.03
CA ARG A 337 23.28 -11.95 -7.53
C ARG A 337 23.10 -10.76 -6.60
N VAL A 338 23.78 -10.80 -5.45
CA VAL A 338 23.81 -9.71 -4.48
C VAL A 338 25.02 -8.80 -4.65
N VAL A 339 24.88 -7.55 -4.21
CA VAL A 339 25.99 -6.62 -3.94
C VAL A 339 25.82 -6.06 -2.53
N GLU A 340 26.93 -5.65 -1.92
CA GLU A 340 26.93 -4.90 -0.67
C GLU A 340 26.26 -3.53 -0.88
N ASN A 341 25.32 -3.17 0.00
CA ASN A 341 24.70 -1.85 0.00
C ASN A 341 24.17 -1.51 1.40
N GLY A 342 24.09 -0.22 1.72
CA GLY A 342 23.50 0.28 2.95
C GLY A 342 24.39 0.27 4.20
N ASP A 343 23.77 0.61 5.33
CA ASP A 343 24.43 0.91 6.60
C ASP A 343 24.80 -0.39 7.32
N CYS A 344 26.10 -0.72 7.38
CA CYS A 344 26.57 -1.96 7.96
C CYS A 344 26.19 -2.10 9.45
N SER A 345 25.33 -3.06 9.77
CA SER A 345 24.92 -3.40 11.14
C SER A 345 25.75 -4.50 11.78
N HIS A 346 26.23 -5.48 11.00
CA HIS A 346 26.93 -6.67 11.47
C HIS A 346 28.45 -6.51 11.43
N TYR A 347 29.13 -7.01 12.46
CA TYR A 347 30.58 -6.96 12.61
C TYR A 347 31.05 -8.23 13.32
N ALA A 348 32.24 -8.74 13.00
CA ALA A 348 32.87 -9.81 13.78
C ALA A 348 34.37 -9.53 13.97
N ARG A 349 34.94 -9.93 15.11
CA ARG A 349 36.41 -9.87 15.25
C ARG A 349 37.03 -10.93 14.35
N ILE A 350 38.05 -10.56 13.58
CA ILE A 350 38.83 -11.54 12.84
C ILE A 350 39.56 -12.44 13.87
N TYR A 351 39.52 -13.75 13.62
CA TYR A 351 40.06 -14.76 14.54
C TYR A 351 41.58 -14.56 14.70
N ASP A 352 42.31 -14.73 13.59
CA ASP A 352 43.74 -14.44 13.44
C ASP A 352 44.04 -12.95 13.17
N ALA A 353 43.33 -12.05 13.86
CA ALA A 353 43.53 -10.61 13.73
C ALA A 353 45.01 -10.20 13.96
N PRO A 354 45.60 -9.33 13.12
CA PRO A 354 46.97 -8.89 13.26
C PRO A 354 47.15 -8.07 14.55
N ASN A 355 48.28 -8.27 15.24
CA ASN A 355 48.61 -7.56 16.47
C ASN A 355 49.10 -6.13 16.18
N VAL A 356 48.16 -5.21 15.90
CA VAL A 356 48.45 -3.82 15.51
C VAL A 356 48.43 -2.88 16.74
N PRO A 357 49.50 -2.09 16.98
CA PRO A 357 49.56 -1.12 18.09
C PRO A 357 48.56 0.05 17.97
N LEU A 358 47.31 -0.17 18.37
CA LEU A 358 46.24 0.84 18.36
C LEU A 358 46.64 2.14 19.07
N ARG A 359 46.70 3.25 18.33
CA ARG A 359 47.00 4.58 18.88
C ARG A 359 45.79 5.20 19.57
N LEU A 360 44.59 4.98 19.02
CA LEU A 360 43.34 5.54 19.54
C LEU A 360 42.90 4.83 20.84
N THR A 361 42.71 5.60 21.91
CA THR A 361 42.32 5.06 23.23
C THR A 361 40.90 4.48 23.26
N SER A 362 39.97 5.07 22.51
CA SER A 362 38.61 4.51 22.36
C SER A 362 38.60 3.19 21.58
N ALA A 363 39.44 3.01 20.55
CA ALA A 363 39.60 1.72 19.87
C ALA A 363 40.16 0.63 20.81
N LYS A 364 41.12 0.99 21.68
CA LYS A 364 41.61 0.09 22.74
C LYS A 364 40.53 -0.29 23.77
N SER A 365 39.62 0.63 24.09
CA SER A 365 38.48 0.34 24.98
C SER A 365 37.48 -0.58 24.29
N LEU A 366 37.02 -0.21 23.10
CA LEU A 366 36.03 -0.94 22.33
C LEU A 366 36.49 -2.37 22.00
N LEU A 367 37.77 -2.57 21.62
CA LEU A 367 38.31 -3.90 21.38
C LEU A 367 38.32 -4.77 22.65
N ARG A 368 38.50 -4.17 23.83
CA ARG A 368 38.36 -4.90 25.10
C ARG A 368 36.91 -5.32 25.34
N THR A 369 35.95 -4.45 25.03
CA THR A 369 34.51 -4.75 25.12
C THR A 369 34.11 -5.86 24.13
N ILE A 370 34.57 -5.81 22.88
CA ILE A 370 34.34 -6.86 21.87
C ILE A 370 34.94 -8.20 22.35
N ASN A 371 36.22 -8.21 22.74
CA ASN A 371 36.90 -9.42 23.22
C ASN A 371 36.25 -10.02 24.48
N LYS A 372 35.69 -9.20 25.39
CA LYS A 372 35.04 -9.68 26.62
C LYS A 372 33.68 -10.33 26.35
N ASN A 373 32.86 -9.74 25.48
CA ASN A 373 31.44 -10.11 25.37
C ASN A 373 31.15 -11.01 24.16
N PHE A 374 31.89 -10.86 23.06
CA PHE A 374 31.64 -11.57 21.79
C PHE A 374 32.83 -12.45 21.35
N GLY A 375 34.06 -12.07 21.71
CA GLY A 375 35.26 -12.80 21.29
C GLY A 375 35.45 -12.69 19.78
N THR A 376 35.08 -13.74 19.05
CA THR A 376 35.04 -13.81 17.58
C THR A 376 33.64 -14.07 17.02
N LEU A 377 32.61 -14.20 17.88
CA LEU A 377 31.21 -14.25 17.45
C LEU A 377 30.82 -12.92 16.77
N PRO A 378 29.97 -12.95 15.72
CA PRO A 378 29.40 -11.74 15.17
C PRO A 378 28.52 -10.98 16.18
N PHE A 379 28.55 -9.66 16.10
CA PHE A 379 27.78 -8.72 16.92
C PHE A 379 27.24 -7.58 16.04
N CYS A 380 26.30 -6.79 16.56
CA CYS A 380 25.80 -5.60 15.87
C CYS A 380 25.88 -4.33 16.73
N ARG A 381 25.66 -3.17 16.11
CA ARG A 381 25.67 -1.86 16.79
C ARG A 381 24.78 -1.87 18.05
N ARG A 382 23.53 -2.39 17.94
CA ARG A 382 22.59 -2.57 19.07
C ARG A 382 23.17 -3.32 20.28
N TYR A 383 24.17 -4.18 20.09
CA TYR A 383 24.76 -4.95 21.20
C TYR A 383 25.83 -4.14 21.93
N LEU A 384 26.55 -3.28 21.22
CA LEU A 384 27.41 -2.26 21.84
C LEU A 384 26.55 -1.24 22.61
N ASP A 385 25.42 -0.82 22.04
CA ASP A 385 24.47 0.09 22.70
C ASP A 385 23.89 -0.55 23.99
N ARG A 386 23.50 -1.83 23.95
CA ARG A 386 23.04 -2.59 25.14
C ARG A 386 24.10 -2.69 26.24
N LEU A 387 25.38 -2.75 25.86
CA LEU A 387 26.52 -2.77 26.79
C LEU A 387 26.90 -1.36 27.33
N GLY A 388 26.22 -0.30 26.88
CA GLY A 388 26.47 1.08 27.31
C GLY A 388 27.65 1.76 26.61
N GLU A 389 28.21 1.16 25.56
CA GLU A 389 29.17 1.84 24.69
C GLU A 389 28.45 3.00 23.96
N SER A 390 29.13 4.14 23.78
CA SER A 390 28.56 5.27 23.06
C SER A 390 29.61 6.04 22.27
N LYS A 391 29.20 6.65 21.14
CA LYS A 391 30.08 7.36 20.19
C LYS A 391 31.21 6.47 19.63
N TYR A 392 31.01 5.14 19.64
CA TYR A 392 32.02 4.14 19.29
C TYR A 392 32.30 4.03 17.79
N LEU A 393 31.48 4.58 16.89
CA LEU A 393 31.62 4.41 15.44
C LEU A 393 33.03 4.76 14.92
N LEU A 394 33.63 5.87 15.36
CA LEU A 394 35.01 6.22 14.97
C LEU A 394 36.05 5.18 15.44
N ALA A 395 35.81 4.55 16.60
CA ALA A 395 36.65 3.49 17.12
C ALA A 395 36.41 2.16 16.40
N LEU A 396 35.16 1.84 16.04
CA LEU A 396 34.78 0.64 15.29
C LEU A 396 35.36 0.68 13.87
N ASN A 397 35.17 1.78 13.16
CA ASN A 397 35.74 2.00 11.82
C ASN A 397 37.29 1.97 11.85
N HIS A 398 37.92 2.40 12.95
CA HIS A 398 39.37 2.23 13.14
C HIS A 398 39.76 0.77 13.39
N LEU A 399 38.95 -0.06 14.05
CA LEU A 399 39.24 -1.50 14.20
C LEU A 399 39.09 -2.24 12.86
N VAL A 400 38.11 -1.86 12.05
CA VAL A 400 37.93 -2.34 10.67
C VAL A 400 39.12 -1.95 9.79
N ALA A 401 39.48 -0.65 9.75
CA ALA A 401 40.60 -0.13 8.97
C ALA A 401 42.00 -0.61 9.46
N GLN A 402 42.08 -1.47 10.48
CA GLN A 402 43.31 -2.14 10.91
C GLN A 402 43.24 -3.67 10.79
N GLY A 403 42.18 -4.21 10.17
CA GLY A 403 41.99 -5.65 9.96
C GLY A 403 41.73 -6.45 11.24
N ILE A 404 41.29 -5.80 12.33
CA ILE A 404 41.02 -6.47 13.60
C ILE A 404 39.55 -6.93 13.68
N VAL A 405 38.66 -6.18 13.05
CA VAL A 405 37.23 -6.47 12.90
C VAL A 405 36.91 -6.47 11.41
N SER A 406 36.04 -7.36 10.96
CA SER A 406 35.38 -7.24 9.65
C SER A 406 34.00 -6.68 9.87
N ASP A 407 33.61 -5.71 9.06
CA ASP A 407 32.22 -5.38 8.76
C ASP A 407 31.61 -6.45 7.83
N TYR A 408 30.28 -6.56 7.88
CA TYR A 408 29.45 -7.42 7.03
C TYR A 408 28.21 -6.61 6.60
N PRO A 409 28.30 -5.81 5.53
CA PRO A 409 27.18 -4.96 5.09
C PRO A 409 26.01 -5.81 4.54
N PRO A 410 24.78 -5.27 4.54
CA PRO A 410 23.62 -5.92 3.94
C PRO A 410 23.82 -6.25 2.46
N LEU A 411 23.30 -7.40 2.03
CA LEU A 411 23.53 -7.97 0.70
C LEU A 411 22.24 -7.93 -0.13
N PHE A 412 22.23 -7.14 -1.21
CA PHE A 412 21.05 -6.82 -2.01
C PHE A 412 21.12 -7.32 -3.46
N ASP A 413 20.08 -8.03 -3.91
CA ASP A 413 19.78 -8.25 -5.33
C ASP A 413 19.16 -6.97 -5.95
N GLN A 414 18.84 -7.00 -7.24
CA GLN A 414 18.26 -5.91 -8.00
C GLN A 414 17.02 -5.30 -7.32
N ILE A 415 16.95 -3.97 -7.31
CA ILE A 415 15.84 -3.20 -6.76
C ILE A 415 14.52 -3.65 -7.41
N GLY A 416 13.47 -3.81 -6.59
CA GLY A 416 12.17 -4.32 -7.01
C GLY A 416 12.04 -5.86 -6.95
N SER A 417 13.14 -6.62 -6.89
CA SER A 417 13.04 -8.08 -6.72
C SER A 417 12.60 -8.47 -5.30
N LYS A 418 12.18 -9.73 -5.16
CA LYS A 418 12.09 -10.41 -3.87
C LYS A 418 13.11 -11.54 -3.82
N THR A 419 13.70 -11.73 -2.65
CA THR A 419 14.52 -12.90 -2.33
C THR A 419 13.90 -13.67 -1.17
N ALA A 420 14.07 -14.98 -1.15
CA ALA A 420 13.73 -15.88 -0.04
C ALA A 420 14.97 -16.67 0.39
N GLN A 421 15.06 -17.04 1.67
CA GLN A 421 16.11 -17.87 2.30
C GLN A 421 15.44 -19.00 3.10
N PHE A 422 16.02 -20.19 3.03
CA PHE A 422 15.82 -21.26 4.00
C PHE A 422 17.16 -21.93 4.29
N GLU A 423 17.33 -22.37 5.52
CA GLU A 423 18.59 -22.93 5.98
C GLU A 423 18.39 -23.89 7.14
N HIS A 424 19.21 -24.95 7.19
CA HIS A 424 19.53 -25.61 8.45
C HIS A 424 21.01 -25.96 8.58
N THR A 425 21.54 -25.78 9.79
CA THR A 425 22.70 -26.51 10.31
C THR A 425 22.57 -28.02 10.05
N ILE A 426 23.67 -28.69 9.72
CA ILE A 426 23.81 -30.16 9.75
C ILE A 426 25.14 -30.59 10.40
N LEU A 427 25.15 -31.79 11.00
CA LEU A 427 26.31 -32.44 11.61
C LEU A 427 26.65 -33.71 10.83
N LEU A 428 27.86 -33.80 10.28
CA LEU A 428 28.33 -34.99 9.55
C LEU A 428 28.99 -35.99 10.52
N ARG A 429 28.19 -36.61 11.40
CA ARG A 429 28.64 -37.56 12.44
C ARG A 429 29.23 -38.83 11.80
N PRO A 430 30.12 -39.57 12.50
CA PRO A 430 30.73 -40.80 11.96
C PRO A 430 29.72 -41.88 11.52
N THR A 431 28.57 -41.94 12.21
CA THR A 431 27.52 -42.97 12.07
C THR A 431 26.36 -42.53 11.16
N CYS A 432 26.05 -41.24 11.11
CA CYS A 432 24.86 -40.66 10.46
C CYS A 432 25.04 -39.17 10.16
N LYS A 433 24.08 -38.58 9.45
CA LYS A 433 23.92 -37.12 9.32
C LYS A 433 22.81 -36.68 10.28
N GLU A 434 23.08 -35.74 11.17
CA GLU A 434 22.05 -35.17 12.06
C GLU A 434 21.71 -33.75 11.62
N VAL A 435 20.42 -33.49 11.37
CA VAL A 435 19.87 -32.15 11.20
C VAL A 435 19.26 -31.76 12.55
N PRO A 436 19.93 -30.93 13.39
CA PRO A 436 19.51 -30.63 14.77
C PRO A 436 18.24 -29.77 14.81
N ARG A 437 17.11 -30.44 14.56
CA ARG A 437 15.77 -29.91 14.32
C ARG A 437 14.77 -31.06 14.51
N LEU A 438 13.64 -30.80 15.16
CA LEU A 438 12.44 -31.64 14.96
C LEU A 438 11.76 -31.22 13.66
N PRO A 439 11.25 -32.14 12.82
CA PRO A 439 10.55 -31.76 11.60
C PRO A 439 9.42 -30.79 11.94
N ASP A 440 9.36 -29.67 11.21
CA ASP A 440 8.17 -28.81 11.23
C ASP A 440 6.94 -29.70 10.98
N PRO A 441 5.82 -29.52 11.69
CA PRO A 441 4.56 -30.09 11.23
C PRO A 441 4.36 -29.61 9.78
N PRO A 442 3.84 -30.46 8.87
CA PRO A 442 3.67 -30.08 7.47
C PRO A 442 2.92 -28.75 7.42
N LEU A 443 3.38 -27.85 6.54
CA LEU A 443 2.81 -26.52 6.37
C LEU A 443 1.33 -26.64 6.00
N GLN A 444 0.47 -26.62 7.01
CA GLN A 444 -0.90 -26.17 6.84
C GLN A 444 -0.77 -24.72 6.33
N PRO A 445 -1.26 -24.40 5.13
CA PRO A 445 -1.30 -23.01 4.68
C PRO A 445 -2.04 -22.21 5.77
N PRO A 446 -1.47 -21.09 6.26
CA PRO A 446 -1.73 -20.53 7.58
C PRO A 446 -3.24 -20.46 7.86
N PRO A 447 -3.75 -21.32 8.77
CA PRO A 447 -4.97 -22.13 8.59
C PRO A 447 -6.14 -21.30 8.08
N LYS A 448 -6.26 -21.27 6.74
CA LYS A 448 -6.71 -20.12 5.92
C LYS A 448 -7.45 -19.08 6.78
N GLN A 449 -6.68 -18.20 7.43
CA GLN A 449 -7.22 -17.38 8.52
C GLN A 449 -8.48 -16.68 8.00
N PRO A 450 -9.64 -16.83 8.66
CA PRO A 450 -10.87 -16.24 8.17
C PRO A 450 -10.66 -14.73 8.11
N ALA A 451 -10.46 -14.21 6.89
CA ALA A 451 -9.95 -12.85 6.66
C ALA A 451 -10.88 -11.77 7.27
N LEU A 452 -12.13 -12.18 7.48
CA LEU A 452 -13.11 -11.77 8.50
C LEU A 452 -12.58 -11.22 9.85
N HIS A 453 -11.30 -11.40 10.20
CA HIS A 453 -10.70 -10.92 11.44
C HIS A 453 -9.60 -9.86 11.31
N HIS A 454 -9.08 -9.55 10.12
CA HIS A 454 -7.95 -8.59 9.99
C HIS A 454 -8.27 -7.17 10.50
N TYR A 455 -9.54 -6.75 10.42
CA TYR A 455 -10.00 -5.43 10.86
C TYR A 455 -10.86 -5.46 12.14
N ALA A 456 -10.83 -6.58 12.89
CA ALA A 456 -11.65 -6.76 14.10
C ALA A 456 -11.24 -5.86 15.29
N LYS A 457 -10.06 -5.24 15.22
CA LYS A 457 -9.60 -4.18 16.13
C LYS A 457 -9.55 -2.84 15.37
N PRO A 458 -10.00 -1.72 15.96
CA PRO A 458 -9.84 -0.40 15.34
C PRO A 458 -8.36 -0.05 15.12
N GLY A 459 -8.04 0.57 13.99
CA GLY A 459 -6.70 1.10 13.73
C GLY A 459 -6.41 2.33 14.60
N VAL A 460 -5.14 2.58 14.92
CA VAL A 460 -4.74 3.78 15.66
C VAL A 460 -4.78 4.99 14.72
N ALA A 461 -5.63 5.97 15.01
CA ALA A 461 -5.71 7.21 14.24
C ALA A 461 -4.37 7.98 14.28
N PRO A 462 -3.98 8.66 13.17
CA PRO A 462 -2.71 9.35 13.10
C PRO A 462 -2.67 10.63 13.96
N PRO A 463 -1.47 11.13 14.32
CA PRO A 463 -1.33 12.36 15.11
C PRO A 463 -1.92 13.62 14.46
N SER A 464 -2.10 13.62 13.14
CA SER A 464 -2.69 14.71 12.36
C SER A 464 -4.21 14.59 12.19
N ALA A 465 -4.87 13.57 12.76
CA ALA A 465 -6.31 13.38 12.70
C ALA A 465 -7.06 14.57 13.29
N ARG A 466 -7.85 15.26 12.45
CA ARG A 466 -8.69 16.39 12.87
C ARG A 466 -10.03 15.96 13.48
N VAL A 467 -10.32 14.65 13.48
CA VAL A 467 -11.60 14.06 13.90
C VAL A 467 -11.43 13.29 15.21
N GLU A 468 -12.12 13.75 16.25
CA GLU A 468 -12.11 13.10 17.56
C GLU A 468 -12.83 11.73 17.53
N PRO A 469 -12.24 10.65 18.07
CA PRO A 469 -12.94 9.35 18.23
C PRO A 469 -14.23 9.44 19.07
N THR A 470 -14.31 10.44 19.95
CA THR A 470 -15.46 10.77 20.80
C THR A 470 -16.58 11.53 20.09
N LEU A 471 -16.43 11.87 18.80
CA LEU A 471 -17.46 12.55 18.01
C LEU A 471 -18.80 11.79 18.05
N ARG A 472 -19.88 12.54 18.27
CA ARG A 472 -21.27 12.04 18.25
C ARG A 472 -22.08 12.94 17.32
N VAL A 473 -23.18 12.40 16.77
CA VAL A 473 -24.15 13.21 16.03
C VAL A 473 -24.75 14.26 16.97
N SER A 474 -24.57 15.55 16.65
CA SER A 474 -25.13 16.65 17.44
C SER A 474 -26.66 16.71 17.28
N GLU A 475 -27.40 16.82 18.38
CA GLU A 475 -28.86 16.96 18.32
C GLU A 475 -29.28 18.31 17.71
N ARG A 476 -30.24 18.26 16.78
CA ARG A 476 -30.79 19.45 16.15
C ARG A 476 -31.59 20.29 17.15
N SER A 477 -31.15 21.52 17.39
CA SER A 477 -32.00 22.53 18.06
C SER A 477 -33.24 22.83 17.20
N PRO A 478 -34.48 22.67 17.72
CA PRO A 478 -35.70 22.81 16.91
C PRO A 478 -35.91 24.25 16.45
N ILE A 479 -36.20 24.42 15.14
CA ILE A 479 -36.36 25.74 14.52
C ILE A 479 -37.69 26.36 14.96
N ARG A 480 -37.63 27.30 15.90
CA ARG A 480 -38.76 28.12 16.36
C ARG A 480 -38.99 29.27 15.37
N LEU A 481 -40.24 29.76 15.22
CA LEU A 481 -40.57 30.84 14.26
C LEU A 481 -39.67 32.09 14.39
N TRP A 482 -39.22 32.43 15.60
CA TRP A 482 -38.31 33.57 15.81
C TRP A 482 -36.91 33.37 15.19
N HIS A 483 -36.60 32.22 14.59
CA HIS A 483 -35.40 32.03 13.77
C HIS A 483 -35.58 32.44 12.30
N LEU A 484 -36.77 32.83 11.83
CA LEU A 484 -37.01 33.20 10.44
C LEU A 484 -36.08 34.33 9.93
N TRP A 485 -35.72 35.29 10.78
CA TRP A 485 -34.74 36.34 10.43
C TRP A 485 -33.34 35.80 10.13
N LYS A 486 -32.96 34.61 10.64
CA LYS A 486 -31.67 33.98 10.33
C LYS A 486 -31.57 33.57 8.85
N TYR A 487 -32.68 33.22 8.19
CA TYR A 487 -32.69 32.99 6.74
C TYR A 487 -32.50 34.31 5.98
N GLY A 488 -33.11 35.41 6.45
CA GLY A 488 -32.85 36.75 5.90
C GLY A 488 -31.38 37.14 6.01
N VAL A 489 -30.75 36.89 7.18
CA VAL A 489 -29.31 37.13 7.38
C VAL A 489 -28.45 36.20 6.54
N LEU A 490 -28.80 34.92 6.37
CA LEU A 490 -28.13 34.00 5.45
C LEU A 490 -28.15 34.53 4.02
N VAL A 491 -29.33 34.91 3.50
CA VAL A 491 -29.48 35.44 2.14
C VAL A 491 -28.68 36.73 1.95
N VAL A 492 -28.74 37.67 2.91
CA VAL A 492 -27.94 38.91 2.86
C VAL A 492 -26.44 38.63 2.96
N SER A 493 -26.01 37.70 3.81
CA SER A 493 -24.60 37.31 3.93
C SER A 493 -24.09 36.68 2.64
N LYS A 494 -24.83 35.72 2.06
CA LYS A 494 -24.46 35.07 0.80
C LYS A 494 -24.49 36.02 -0.40
N ALA A 495 -25.48 36.91 -0.50
CA ALA A 495 -25.49 37.96 -1.52
C ALA A 495 -24.29 38.91 -1.38
N THR A 496 -23.88 39.23 -0.14
CA THR A 496 -22.69 40.07 0.13
C THR A 496 -21.40 39.33 -0.21
N GLU A 497 -21.26 38.06 0.16
CA GLU A 497 -20.11 37.20 -0.17
C GLU A 497 -19.96 37.05 -1.69
N MET A 498 -21.05 36.76 -2.42
CA MET A 498 -21.04 36.65 -3.88
C MET A 498 -20.74 37.98 -4.57
N THR A 499 -21.33 39.09 -4.11
CA THR A 499 -21.04 40.43 -4.65
C THR A 499 -19.57 40.81 -4.43
N GLY A 500 -19.04 40.55 -3.22
CA GLY A 500 -17.63 40.73 -2.90
C GLY A 500 -16.70 39.86 -3.74
N ALA A 501 -17.10 38.62 -4.04
CA ALA A 501 -16.35 37.71 -4.91
C ALA A 501 -16.34 38.21 -6.37
N VAL A 502 -17.47 38.68 -6.91
CA VAL A 502 -17.55 39.28 -8.26
C VAL A 502 -16.68 40.54 -8.35
N ILE A 503 -16.74 41.44 -7.37
CA ILE A 503 -15.88 42.62 -7.33
C ILE A 503 -14.40 42.20 -7.24
N SER A 504 -14.06 41.25 -6.35
CA SER A 504 -12.70 40.75 -6.22
C SER A 504 -12.17 40.14 -7.52
N HIS A 505 -13.00 39.38 -8.24
CA HIS A 505 -12.63 38.76 -9.51
C HIS A 505 -12.29 39.82 -10.57
N ASN A 506 -13.11 40.88 -10.66
CA ASN A 506 -12.93 41.93 -11.65
C ASN A 506 -11.81 42.93 -11.30
N VAL A 507 -11.45 43.07 -10.02
CA VAL A 507 -10.42 44.03 -9.54
C VAL A 507 -9.06 43.39 -9.33
N PHE A 508 -9.00 42.14 -8.85
CA PHE A 508 -7.75 41.45 -8.50
C PHE A 508 -7.50 40.17 -9.32
N GLY A 509 -8.43 39.79 -10.20
CA GLY A 509 -8.41 38.52 -10.93
C GLY A 509 -9.04 37.35 -10.15
N PRO A 510 -9.20 36.19 -10.80
CA PRO A 510 -9.72 34.98 -10.16
C PRO A 510 -8.77 34.41 -9.10
N ARG A 511 -9.32 33.60 -8.18
CA ARG A 511 -8.55 32.94 -7.09
C ARG A 511 -7.55 31.90 -7.57
N ARG A 512 -7.80 31.32 -8.74
CA ARG A 512 -7.01 30.31 -9.45
C ARG A 512 -7.05 30.69 -10.94
N LYS A 513 -6.00 30.43 -11.71
CA LYS A 513 -5.79 31.05 -13.04
C LYS A 513 -6.82 30.59 -14.08
N SER A 514 -7.28 29.35 -13.99
CA SER A 514 -8.25 28.77 -14.94
C SER A 514 -9.71 29.19 -14.70
N TRP A 515 -10.02 29.83 -13.57
CA TRP A 515 -11.40 30.05 -13.14
C TRP A 515 -12.06 31.22 -13.85
N GLY A 516 -13.17 30.93 -14.55
CA GLY A 516 -14.16 31.92 -14.94
C GLY A 516 -14.92 32.53 -13.75
N ILE A 517 -15.85 33.44 -14.06
CA ILE A 517 -16.72 34.07 -13.06
C ILE A 517 -17.69 33.05 -12.47
N GLU A 518 -18.05 32.02 -13.25
CA GLU A 518 -18.88 30.87 -12.92
C GLU A 518 -18.29 30.09 -11.74
N MET A 519 -17.02 29.66 -11.84
CA MET A 519 -16.32 28.99 -10.75
C MET A 519 -16.18 29.87 -9.52
N THR A 520 -16.00 31.18 -9.70
CA THR A 520 -15.90 32.13 -8.60
C THR A 520 -17.23 32.29 -7.85
N LEU A 521 -18.36 32.25 -8.56
CA LEU A 521 -19.71 32.26 -7.98
C LEU A 521 -20.04 30.93 -7.30
N ILE A 522 -19.80 29.79 -7.97
CA ILE A 522 -20.04 28.44 -7.43
C ILE A 522 -19.26 28.22 -6.13
N THR A 523 -17.94 28.45 -6.15
CA THR A 523 -17.11 28.26 -4.95
C THR A 523 -17.48 29.25 -3.85
N SER A 524 -17.82 30.51 -4.15
CA SER A 524 -18.26 31.46 -3.11
C SER A 524 -19.64 31.16 -2.55
N PHE A 525 -20.53 30.52 -3.33
CA PHE A 525 -21.82 30.04 -2.83
C PHE A 525 -21.65 28.83 -1.91
N MET A 526 -20.92 27.80 -2.37
CA MET A 526 -20.73 26.53 -1.65
C MET A 526 -19.85 26.69 -0.39
N ARG A 527 -18.75 27.44 -0.47
CA ARG A 527 -17.82 27.64 0.66
C ARG A 527 -18.53 28.33 1.82
N GLY A 528 -18.41 27.75 3.01
CA GLY A 528 -19.10 28.26 4.20
C GLY A 528 -20.63 28.03 4.22
N ALA A 529 -21.22 27.30 3.25
CA ALA A 529 -22.60 26.81 3.39
C ALA A 529 -22.77 25.97 4.68
N GLY A 530 -21.77 25.15 5.00
CA GLY A 530 -21.69 24.40 6.27
C GLY A 530 -21.73 25.25 7.55
N ARG A 531 -21.37 26.56 7.49
CA ARG A 531 -21.47 27.48 8.64
C ARG A 531 -22.92 27.86 8.95
N HIS A 532 -23.84 27.58 8.03
CA HIS A 532 -25.27 27.87 8.12
C HIS A 532 -26.11 26.59 8.21
N SER A 533 -25.48 25.43 8.39
CA SER A 533 -26.11 24.10 8.50
C SER A 533 -27.28 24.08 9.50
N ALA A 534 -27.16 24.81 10.62
CA ALA A 534 -28.19 24.97 11.66
C ALA A 534 -29.58 25.46 11.15
N LEU A 535 -29.69 25.94 9.90
CA LEU A 535 -30.93 26.39 9.26
C LEU A 535 -31.55 25.37 8.30
N VAL A 536 -30.88 24.25 8.03
CA VAL A 536 -31.25 23.26 7.01
C VAL A 536 -31.17 21.84 7.59
N ASP A 537 -31.93 20.90 7.03
CA ASP A 537 -31.84 19.49 7.38
C ASP A 537 -31.60 18.61 6.14
N ILE A 538 -31.26 17.35 6.41
CA ILE A 538 -30.86 16.36 5.40
C ILE A 538 -31.95 16.15 4.36
N ALA A 539 -33.23 16.12 4.78
CA ALA A 539 -34.36 16.01 3.86
C ALA A 539 -34.45 17.22 2.92
N THR A 540 -34.27 18.44 3.44
CA THR A 540 -34.24 19.67 2.62
C THR A 540 -33.07 19.67 1.63
N ILE A 541 -31.89 19.15 2.02
CA ILE A 541 -30.72 19.06 1.11
C ILE A 541 -30.93 17.99 0.04
N ARG A 542 -31.39 16.78 0.40
CA ARG A 542 -31.72 15.72 -0.57
C ARG A 542 -32.78 16.19 -1.57
N MET A 543 -33.81 16.91 -1.11
CA MET A 543 -34.81 17.54 -1.98
C MET A 543 -34.18 18.58 -2.92
N ALA A 544 -33.30 19.45 -2.42
CA ALA A 544 -32.61 20.45 -3.24
C ALA A 544 -31.66 19.82 -4.26
N MET A 545 -31.01 18.70 -3.94
CA MET A 545 -30.18 17.93 -4.88
C MET A 545 -31.01 17.12 -5.88
N GLY A 546 -32.20 16.64 -5.50
CA GLY A 546 -33.16 16.03 -6.42
C GLY A 546 -33.72 17.02 -7.45
N LEU A 547 -33.77 18.32 -7.12
CA LEU A 547 -34.13 19.40 -8.07
C LEU A 547 -33.03 19.73 -9.09
N SER A 548 -31.91 18.99 -9.11
CA SER A 548 -30.85 19.13 -10.13
C SER A 548 -31.32 18.81 -11.55
N GLY A 549 -32.40 18.05 -11.73
CA GLY A 549 -33.05 17.83 -13.04
C GLY A 549 -33.66 19.10 -13.69
N LEU A 550 -33.57 20.27 -13.04
CA LEU A 550 -33.83 21.57 -13.66
C LEU A 550 -32.60 22.17 -14.37
N ILE A 551 -31.44 21.52 -14.28
CA ILE A 551 -30.22 21.83 -15.04
C ILE A 551 -30.26 20.99 -16.32
N PRO A 552 -30.05 21.58 -17.52
CA PRO A 552 -30.00 20.81 -18.76
C PRO A 552 -28.93 19.72 -18.68
N LEU A 553 -29.35 18.46 -18.85
CA LEU A 553 -28.45 17.32 -18.81
C LEU A 553 -27.61 17.24 -20.10
N PRO A 554 -26.45 16.57 -20.08
CA PRO A 554 -25.82 16.09 -21.30
C PRO A 554 -26.83 15.28 -22.11
N SER A 555 -27.07 15.70 -23.35
CA SER A 555 -28.08 15.16 -24.27
C SER A 555 -27.90 13.66 -24.57
N ASP A 556 -28.83 13.10 -25.33
CA ASP A 556 -28.68 11.82 -26.06
C ASP A 556 -28.27 10.62 -25.18
N ALA A 557 -29.09 10.31 -24.19
CA ALA A 557 -28.98 9.07 -23.42
C ALA A 557 -30.36 8.46 -23.18
N LEU A 558 -30.38 7.13 -23.17
CA LEU A 558 -31.46 6.34 -22.59
C LEU A 558 -31.14 6.17 -21.10
N VAL A 559 -32.10 6.52 -20.24
CA VAL A 559 -32.00 6.35 -18.78
C VAL A 559 -33.20 5.55 -18.30
N THR A 560 -32.93 4.32 -17.85
CA THR A 560 -33.96 3.36 -17.42
C THR A 560 -33.83 3.11 -15.93
N PRO A 561 -34.81 3.49 -15.09
CA PRO A 561 -34.81 3.16 -13.68
C PRO A 561 -34.98 1.64 -13.49
N VAL A 562 -34.39 1.08 -12.45
CA VAL A 562 -34.55 -0.33 -12.09
C VAL A 562 -34.56 -0.52 -10.58
N THR A 563 -35.47 -1.36 -10.10
CA THR A 563 -35.55 -1.78 -8.70
C THR A 563 -35.41 -3.29 -8.61
N PHE A 564 -34.58 -3.79 -7.69
CA PHE A 564 -34.28 -5.21 -7.54
C PHE A 564 -34.24 -5.65 -6.08
N ARG A 565 -34.52 -6.93 -5.82
CA ARG A 565 -34.52 -7.52 -4.48
C ARG A 565 -33.15 -8.05 -4.06
N VAL A 566 -32.74 -7.73 -2.84
CA VAL A 566 -31.51 -8.23 -2.24
C VAL A 566 -31.71 -9.66 -1.77
N LYS A 567 -31.23 -10.61 -2.58
CA LYS A 567 -31.14 -12.03 -2.24
C LYS A 567 -30.07 -12.22 -1.16
N ARG A 568 -30.37 -13.06 -0.16
CA ARG A 568 -29.39 -13.58 0.81
C ARG A 568 -28.37 -14.48 0.09
N ARG A 569 -27.08 -14.21 0.25
CA ARG A 569 -25.95 -14.80 -0.49
C ARG A 569 -24.93 -15.53 0.38
N GLN A 570 -25.16 -15.62 1.69
CA GLN A 570 -24.19 -16.11 2.67
C GLN A 570 -22.91 -15.27 2.63
N LEU A 571 -23.08 -13.95 2.70
CA LEU A 571 -21.97 -13.00 2.67
C LEU A 571 -21.02 -13.20 3.84
N ARG A 572 -19.76 -12.86 3.59
CA ARG A 572 -18.62 -13.15 4.47
C ARG A 572 -18.18 -11.90 5.23
N GLY A 573 -17.39 -12.08 6.28
CA GLY A 573 -16.76 -10.97 7.01
C GLY A 573 -17.75 -10.04 7.68
N ILE A 574 -17.50 -8.73 7.60
CA ILE A 574 -18.28 -7.69 8.30
C ILE A 574 -19.75 -7.62 7.85
N LEU A 575 -20.10 -8.22 6.71
CA LEU A 575 -21.46 -8.22 6.15
C LEU A 575 -22.28 -9.45 6.53
N ALA A 576 -21.68 -10.48 7.16
CA ALA A 576 -22.33 -11.75 7.43
C ALA A 576 -23.62 -11.62 8.26
N ASP A 577 -23.59 -10.80 9.31
CA ASP A 577 -24.78 -10.55 10.16
C ASP A 577 -25.88 -9.77 9.43
N LEU A 578 -25.52 -8.91 8.45
CA LEU A 578 -26.48 -8.16 7.65
C LEU A 578 -27.14 -9.04 6.59
N ASP A 579 -26.36 -9.85 5.87
CA ASP A 579 -26.89 -10.81 4.89
C ASP A 579 -27.74 -11.91 5.56
N ALA A 580 -27.32 -12.40 6.73
CA ALA A 580 -28.11 -13.34 7.53
C ALA A 580 -29.46 -12.77 8.00
N ALA A 581 -29.63 -11.44 8.00
CA ALA A 581 -30.89 -10.77 8.27
C ALA A 581 -31.78 -10.57 7.02
N GLU A 582 -31.25 -10.66 5.79
CA GLU A 582 -32.03 -10.40 4.57
C GLU A 582 -33.10 -11.48 4.34
N THR A 583 -34.35 -11.06 4.17
CA THR A 583 -35.50 -11.95 3.89
C THR A 583 -35.70 -12.22 2.39
N GLY A 584 -35.04 -11.44 1.52
CA GLY A 584 -35.34 -11.38 0.09
C GLY A 584 -36.45 -10.38 -0.27
N GLU A 585 -37.02 -9.67 0.71
CA GLU A 585 -38.06 -8.65 0.49
C GLU A 585 -37.49 -7.23 0.37
N ARG A 586 -36.24 -7.00 0.83
CA ARG A 586 -35.61 -5.68 0.75
C ARG A 586 -35.24 -5.36 -0.69
N GLU A 587 -35.66 -4.19 -1.14
CA GLU A 587 -35.38 -3.67 -2.48
C GLU A 587 -34.27 -2.60 -2.45
N LEU A 588 -33.55 -2.48 -3.57
CA LEU A 588 -32.59 -1.43 -3.90
C LEU A 588 -32.91 -0.89 -5.29
N SER A 589 -32.70 0.42 -5.50
CA SER A 589 -32.88 1.09 -6.78
C SER A 589 -31.55 1.40 -7.47
N GLY A 590 -31.64 1.75 -8.74
CA GLY A 590 -30.56 2.31 -9.54
C GLY A 590 -31.09 2.68 -10.93
N GLU A 591 -30.19 3.11 -11.80
CA GLU A 591 -30.51 3.50 -13.16
C GLU A 591 -29.51 2.89 -14.14
N TRP A 592 -29.99 2.32 -15.24
CA TRP A 592 -29.16 2.10 -16.42
C TRP A 592 -29.06 3.39 -17.22
N VAL A 593 -27.84 3.79 -17.54
CA VAL A 593 -27.53 4.94 -18.39
C VAL A 593 -26.74 4.47 -19.60
N VAL A 594 -27.29 4.68 -20.79
CA VAL A 594 -26.69 4.27 -22.06
C VAL A 594 -26.75 5.42 -23.06
N GLY A 595 -25.60 5.94 -23.47
CA GLY A 595 -25.53 6.99 -24.50
C GLY A 595 -26.13 6.54 -25.83
N ARG A 596 -26.84 7.41 -26.55
CA ARG A 596 -27.67 7.08 -27.73
C ARG A 596 -26.93 6.23 -28.77
N ARG A 597 -25.71 6.63 -29.16
CA ARG A 597 -24.87 5.88 -30.13
C ARG A 597 -24.47 4.50 -29.62
N THR A 598 -24.20 4.37 -28.32
CA THR A 598 -23.90 3.09 -27.66
C THR A 598 -25.12 2.18 -27.74
N TRP A 599 -26.32 2.69 -27.42
CA TRP A 599 -27.58 1.94 -27.50
C TRP A 599 -27.93 1.52 -28.94
N GLN A 600 -27.96 2.47 -29.89
CA GLN A 600 -28.22 2.19 -31.31
C GLN A 600 -27.28 1.11 -31.87
N ARG A 601 -25.98 1.19 -31.55
CA ARG A 601 -25.00 0.16 -31.92
C ARG A 601 -25.37 -1.20 -31.33
N LEU A 602 -25.59 -1.28 -30.02
CA LEU A 602 -25.90 -2.53 -29.32
C LEU A 602 -27.19 -3.19 -29.84
N GLN A 603 -28.25 -2.41 -30.04
CA GLN A 603 -29.52 -2.84 -30.60
C GLN A 603 -29.33 -3.40 -32.03
N SER A 604 -28.58 -2.70 -32.89
CA SER A 604 -28.26 -3.21 -34.24
C SER A 604 -27.46 -4.52 -34.22
N GLU A 605 -26.50 -4.67 -33.29
CA GLU A 605 -25.73 -5.89 -33.13
C GLU A 605 -26.60 -7.05 -32.60
N TRP A 606 -27.52 -6.81 -31.67
CA TRP A 606 -28.45 -7.81 -31.12
C TRP A 606 -29.47 -8.29 -32.18
N GLN A 607 -30.09 -7.37 -32.91
CA GLN A 607 -31.04 -7.70 -33.98
C GLN A 607 -30.38 -8.56 -35.08
N GLN A 608 -29.18 -8.18 -35.54
CA GLN A 608 -28.43 -8.96 -36.54
C GLN A 608 -28.14 -10.39 -36.06
N ARG A 609 -27.74 -10.57 -34.79
CA ARG A 609 -27.47 -11.89 -34.20
C ARG A 609 -28.74 -12.75 -34.12
N ARG A 610 -29.89 -12.17 -33.78
CA ARG A 610 -31.19 -12.89 -33.75
C ARG A 610 -31.64 -13.31 -35.16
N ALA A 611 -31.48 -12.44 -36.16
CA ALA A 611 -31.76 -12.76 -37.56
C ALA A 611 -30.85 -13.88 -38.11
N ALA A 612 -29.55 -13.84 -37.80
CA ALA A 612 -28.59 -14.86 -38.20
C ALA A 612 -28.90 -16.24 -37.58
N THR A 613 -29.23 -16.26 -36.29
CA THR A 613 -29.60 -17.48 -35.53
C THR A 613 -30.84 -18.18 -36.10
N ALA A 614 -31.71 -17.44 -36.81
CA ALA A 614 -32.95 -17.99 -37.36
C ALA A 614 -32.82 -18.69 -38.73
N ASN A 615 -31.76 -18.42 -39.54
CA ASN A 615 -31.84 -18.70 -40.99
C ASN A 615 -30.61 -19.28 -41.72
N THR A 616 -29.37 -19.31 -41.18
CA THR A 616 -28.20 -19.74 -42.00
C THR A 616 -27.09 -20.47 -41.20
N PRO A 617 -26.41 -21.50 -41.75
CA PRO A 617 -25.20 -22.08 -41.14
C PRO A 617 -24.01 -21.10 -41.09
N PRO A 618 -23.14 -21.18 -40.07
CA PRO A 618 -22.10 -20.19 -39.84
C PRO A 618 -20.90 -20.35 -40.79
N THR A 619 -20.62 -19.32 -41.59
CA THR A 619 -19.34 -19.17 -42.32
C THR A 619 -18.70 -17.79 -42.17
N THR A 620 -19.47 -16.73 -41.89
CA THR A 620 -18.96 -15.40 -41.48
C THR A 620 -19.87 -14.76 -40.43
N VAL A 621 -19.70 -15.12 -39.16
CA VAL A 621 -20.24 -14.33 -38.04
C VAL A 621 -19.24 -13.20 -37.75
N PRO A 622 -19.65 -11.92 -37.65
CA PRO A 622 -18.74 -10.84 -37.28
C PRO A 622 -18.04 -11.09 -35.94
N GLU A 623 -16.77 -10.71 -35.84
CA GLU A 623 -16.02 -10.89 -34.59
C GLU A 623 -16.66 -10.06 -33.47
N LYS A 624 -17.03 -10.74 -32.38
CA LYS A 624 -17.90 -10.17 -31.35
C LYS A 624 -17.13 -9.16 -30.49
N LYS A 625 -17.50 -7.88 -30.60
CA LYS A 625 -16.88 -6.79 -29.82
C LYS A 625 -16.97 -7.08 -28.32
N ARG A 626 -15.92 -6.67 -27.60
CA ARG A 626 -15.84 -6.78 -26.14
C ARG A 626 -16.64 -5.65 -25.50
N GLU A 627 -17.79 -5.99 -24.93
CA GLU A 627 -18.68 -5.04 -24.27
C GLU A 627 -18.24 -4.80 -22.82
N ARG A 628 -18.37 -3.56 -22.35
CA ARG A 628 -18.06 -3.16 -20.98
C ARG A 628 -19.32 -2.70 -20.25
N VAL A 629 -19.37 -3.01 -18.95
CA VAL A 629 -20.41 -2.56 -18.02
C VAL A 629 -19.72 -1.84 -16.87
N ILE A 630 -20.21 -0.65 -16.52
CA ILE A 630 -19.65 0.15 -15.44
C ILE A 630 -20.63 0.15 -14.27
N LEU A 631 -20.25 -0.43 -13.13
CA LEU A 631 -20.97 -0.24 -11.87
C LEU A 631 -20.57 1.12 -11.30
N TYR A 632 -21.46 2.11 -11.39
CA TYR A 632 -21.23 3.46 -10.91
C TYR A 632 -21.85 3.66 -9.50
N ILE A 633 -21.05 4.21 -8.59
CA ILE A 633 -21.41 4.49 -7.20
C ILE A 633 -21.27 5.99 -6.97
N HIS A 634 -22.40 6.66 -6.72
CA HIS A 634 -22.43 8.12 -6.57
C HIS A 634 -21.75 8.60 -5.27
N GLY A 635 -21.27 9.84 -5.25
CA GLY A 635 -20.76 10.49 -4.06
C GLY A 635 -21.83 11.09 -3.14
N GLY A 636 -21.61 12.33 -2.71
CA GLY A 636 -22.48 13.03 -1.76
C GLY A 636 -22.29 12.59 -0.29
N ALA A 637 -21.02 12.42 0.13
CA ALA A 637 -20.61 12.25 1.53
C ALA A 637 -21.37 11.16 2.32
N PHE A 638 -21.80 10.09 1.65
CA PHE A 638 -22.66 9.00 2.17
C PHE A 638 -24.08 9.41 2.61
N PHE A 639 -24.51 10.68 2.46
CA PHE A 639 -25.78 11.16 3.06
C PHE A 639 -26.71 12.02 2.17
N VAL A 640 -26.29 12.48 0.98
CA VAL A 640 -27.10 13.46 0.19
C VAL A 640 -27.37 13.19 -1.31
N SER A 641 -26.57 12.40 -2.04
CA SER A 641 -26.78 12.15 -3.48
C SER A 641 -27.61 10.90 -3.77
N SER A 642 -28.05 10.79 -5.03
CA SER A 642 -28.61 9.60 -5.70
C SER A 642 -28.01 9.42 -7.10
N ALA A 643 -28.26 8.28 -7.74
CA ALA A 643 -27.91 8.00 -9.14
C ALA A 643 -28.39 9.13 -10.09
N ALA A 644 -29.67 9.49 -10.02
CA ALA A 644 -30.27 10.55 -10.84
C ALA A 644 -29.57 11.92 -10.67
N SER A 645 -29.16 12.26 -9.44
CA SER A 645 -28.45 13.52 -9.15
C SER A 645 -27.06 13.62 -9.78
N GLN A 646 -26.50 12.51 -10.26
CA GLN A 646 -25.18 12.43 -10.89
C GLN A 646 -25.25 12.07 -12.39
N ARG A 647 -26.40 12.28 -13.04
CA ARG A 647 -26.55 12.15 -14.51
C ARG A 647 -25.59 13.04 -15.30
N LEU A 648 -25.12 14.16 -14.73
CA LEU A 648 -24.04 14.99 -15.25
C LEU A 648 -22.69 14.25 -15.40
N ILE A 649 -22.47 13.17 -14.64
CA ILE A 649 -21.26 12.33 -14.70
C ILE A 649 -21.56 11.01 -15.45
N SER A 650 -22.66 10.33 -15.13
CA SER A 650 -22.95 9.01 -15.69
C SER A 650 -23.30 9.03 -17.19
N ILE A 651 -23.93 10.08 -17.70
CA ILE A 651 -24.21 10.21 -19.14
C ILE A 651 -22.92 10.42 -19.96
N PRO A 652 -22.03 11.39 -19.64
CA PRO A 652 -20.73 11.47 -20.29
C PRO A 652 -19.90 10.19 -20.11
N LEU A 653 -19.88 9.59 -18.91
CA LEU A 653 -19.16 8.34 -18.68
C LEU A 653 -19.59 7.24 -19.66
N SER A 654 -20.89 7.02 -19.87
CA SER A 654 -21.40 6.07 -20.88
C SER A 654 -21.03 6.47 -22.31
N LYS A 655 -21.22 7.75 -22.69
CA LYS A 655 -20.93 8.28 -24.04
C LYS A 655 -19.45 8.13 -24.41
N TYR A 656 -18.54 8.49 -23.51
CA TYR A 656 -17.09 8.48 -23.78
C TYR A 656 -16.53 7.05 -23.73
N THR A 657 -16.98 6.19 -22.83
CA THR A 657 -16.43 4.82 -22.70
C THR A 657 -17.06 3.77 -23.63
N ASP A 658 -18.12 4.10 -24.38
CA ASP A 658 -18.90 3.15 -25.22
C ASP A 658 -19.32 1.91 -24.39
N ALA A 659 -19.83 2.18 -23.18
CA ALA A 659 -20.22 1.21 -22.17
C ALA A 659 -21.62 1.48 -21.59
N ARG A 660 -22.30 0.44 -21.09
CA ARG A 660 -23.52 0.58 -20.29
C ARG A 660 -23.12 0.94 -18.86
N VAL A 661 -23.69 2.00 -18.28
CA VAL A 661 -23.45 2.38 -16.88
C VAL A 661 -24.65 1.94 -16.04
N PHE A 662 -24.42 1.19 -14.97
CA PHE A 662 -25.41 0.88 -13.94
C PHE A 662 -25.10 1.73 -12.69
N ALA A 663 -25.86 2.81 -12.50
CA ALA A 663 -25.74 3.72 -11.38
C ALA A 663 -26.57 3.21 -10.19
N LEU A 664 -25.93 2.83 -9.09
CA LEU A 664 -26.60 2.23 -7.93
C LEU A 664 -26.95 3.26 -6.86
N ASP A 665 -28.20 3.28 -6.40
CA ASP A 665 -28.59 3.97 -5.16
C ASP A 665 -28.34 3.05 -3.95
N TYR A 666 -27.22 3.27 -3.25
CA TYR A 666 -27.02 2.65 -1.93
C TYR A 666 -27.80 3.44 -0.86
N ARG A 667 -28.25 2.77 0.21
CA ARG A 667 -29.04 3.44 1.25
C ARG A 667 -28.16 4.44 2.02
N LEU A 668 -28.65 5.67 2.14
CA LEU A 668 -27.92 6.79 2.72
C LEU A 668 -27.89 6.76 4.26
N ALA A 669 -26.84 7.35 4.82
CA ALA A 669 -26.75 7.71 6.23
C ALA A 669 -27.61 8.97 6.53
N PRO A 670 -28.07 9.20 7.78
CA PRO A 670 -27.89 8.37 8.98
C PRO A 670 -28.85 7.17 9.10
N GLU A 671 -29.78 6.99 8.17
CA GLU A 671 -30.78 5.91 8.18
C GLU A 671 -30.13 4.54 7.98
N THR A 672 -29.15 4.43 7.08
CA THR A 672 -28.28 3.27 6.90
C THR A 672 -26.83 3.68 7.10
N ARG A 673 -26.23 3.20 8.20
CA ARG A 673 -24.85 3.53 8.65
C ARG A 673 -23.87 2.43 8.24
N PHE A 674 -22.57 2.72 8.25
CA PHE A 674 -21.52 1.72 8.01
C PHE A 674 -21.71 0.47 8.90
N PRO A 675 -21.65 -0.77 8.37
CA PRO A 675 -21.27 -1.16 6.99
C PRO A 675 -22.44 -1.30 6.00
N GLY A 676 -23.64 -0.83 6.32
CA GLY A 676 -24.84 -0.97 5.48
C GLY A 676 -24.71 -0.48 4.02
N PRO A 677 -24.10 0.69 3.74
CA PRO A 677 -23.90 1.14 2.35
C PRO A 677 -22.98 0.22 1.55
N LEU A 678 -21.97 -0.38 2.19
CA LEU A 678 -21.12 -1.41 1.57
C LEU A 678 -21.91 -2.69 1.28
N HIS A 679 -22.86 -3.07 2.15
CA HIS A 679 -23.75 -4.20 1.87
C HIS A 679 -24.56 -4.01 0.58
N ASP A 680 -25.07 -2.79 0.35
CA ASP A 680 -25.84 -2.47 -0.84
C ASP A 680 -24.97 -2.47 -2.10
N VAL A 681 -23.76 -1.90 -2.01
CA VAL A 681 -22.76 -1.91 -3.09
C VAL A 681 -22.32 -3.34 -3.45
N VAL A 682 -22.05 -4.20 -2.45
CA VAL A 682 -21.74 -5.62 -2.68
C VAL A 682 -22.94 -6.36 -3.29
N SER A 683 -24.16 -6.04 -2.86
CA SER A 683 -25.39 -6.61 -3.44
C SER A 683 -25.57 -6.20 -4.90
N GLY A 684 -25.29 -4.94 -5.26
CA GLY A 684 -25.34 -4.44 -6.63
C GLY A 684 -24.25 -5.06 -7.52
N TYR A 685 -23.04 -5.28 -7.02
CA TYR A 685 -21.99 -5.98 -7.76
C TYR A 685 -22.32 -7.46 -8.00
N LEU A 686 -22.72 -8.18 -6.94
CA LEU A 686 -23.09 -9.59 -7.07
C LEU A 686 -24.37 -9.78 -7.90
N ARG A 687 -25.26 -8.80 -7.97
CA ARG A 687 -26.36 -8.79 -8.95
C ARG A 687 -25.85 -8.81 -10.39
N LEU A 688 -24.89 -7.95 -10.76
CA LEU A 688 -24.33 -7.93 -12.12
C LEU A 688 -23.71 -9.30 -12.48
N VAL A 689 -22.95 -9.89 -11.56
CA VAL A 689 -22.23 -11.15 -11.80
C VAL A 689 -23.14 -12.38 -11.75
N GLU A 690 -24.01 -12.49 -10.73
CA GLU A 690 -24.79 -13.71 -10.44
C GLU A 690 -26.23 -13.67 -11.00
N ASP A 691 -26.88 -12.50 -11.02
CA ASP A 691 -28.27 -12.38 -11.46
C ASP A 691 -28.36 -12.05 -12.96
N LEU A 692 -27.49 -11.18 -13.46
CA LEU A 692 -27.41 -10.80 -14.88
C LEU A 692 -26.29 -11.53 -15.66
N HIS A 693 -25.57 -12.45 -15.01
CA HIS A 693 -24.57 -13.32 -15.64
C HIS A 693 -23.43 -12.58 -16.37
N ILE A 694 -23.10 -11.35 -15.96
CA ILE A 694 -22.08 -10.52 -16.58
C ILE A 694 -20.70 -10.98 -16.08
N PRO A 695 -19.76 -11.36 -16.96
CA PRO A 695 -18.41 -11.75 -16.53
C PRO A 695 -17.73 -10.61 -15.78
N SER A 696 -17.11 -10.93 -14.64
CA SER A 696 -16.39 -9.96 -13.78
C SER A 696 -15.33 -9.16 -14.55
N GLU A 697 -14.65 -9.80 -15.49
CA GLU A 697 -13.65 -9.24 -16.41
C GLU A 697 -14.22 -8.26 -17.46
N ASN A 698 -15.56 -8.08 -17.50
CA ASN A 698 -16.26 -7.05 -18.28
C ASN A 698 -16.80 -5.90 -17.41
N ILE A 699 -16.79 -6.05 -16.09
CA ILE A 699 -17.22 -5.02 -15.16
C ILE A 699 -16.03 -4.10 -14.84
N VAL A 700 -16.28 -2.79 -14.85
CA VAL A 700 -15.41 -1.77 -14.25
C VAL A 700 -16.21 -1.13 -13.11
N VAL A 701 -15.58 -0.89 -11.96
CA VAL A 701 -16.23 -0.11 -10.88
C VAL A 701 -15.85 1.36 -11.00
N CYS A 702 -16.80 2.27 -10.84
CA CYS A 702 -16.57 3.70 -10.96
C CYS A 702 -17.26 4.44 -9.83
N GLY A 703 -16.65 5.52 -9.31
CA GLY A 703 -17.31 6.33 -8.29
C GLY A 703 -16.60 7.65 -8.01
N ASP A 704 -17.39 8.64 -7.61
CA ASP A 704 -16.92 9.95 -7.19
C ASP A 704 -16.92 10.09 -5.66
N SER A 705 -15.98 10.85 -5.08
CA SER A 705 -16.04 11.25 -3.68
C SER A 705 -16.22 10.06 -2.72
N ALA A 706 -17.24 10.10 -1.85
CA ALA A 706 -17.65 8.99 -0.99
C ALA A 706 -17.99 7.68 -1.73
N GLY A 707 -18.51 7.77 -2.96
CA GLY A 707 -18.75 6.63 -3.84
C GLY A 707 -17.46 5.99 -4.34
N GLY A 708 -16.43 6.80 -4.65
CA GLY A 708 -15.07 6.32 -4.92
C GLY A 708 -14.42 5.63 -3.70
N GLY A 709 -14.71 6.12 -2.49
CA GLY A 709 -14.39 5.41 -1.24
C GLY A 709 -15.09 4.05 -1.14
N LEU A 710 -16.39 3.99 -1.49
CA LEU A 710 -17.14 2.73 -1.56
C LEU A 710 -16.64 1.79 -2.67
N CYS A 711 -16.13 2.29 -3.80
CA CYS A 711 -15.47 1.45 -4.81
C CYS A 711 -14.27 0.72 -4.19
N LEU A 712 -13.38 1.43 -3.49
CA LEU A 712 -12.23 0.80 -2.84
C LEU A 712 -12.66 -0.15 -1.72
N ALA A 713 -13.68 0.20 -0.92
CA ALA A 713 -14.23 -0.69 0.10
C ALA A 713 -14.83 -1.97 -0.50
N LEU A 714 -15.52 -1.88 -1.65
CA LEU A 714 -16.00 -3.02 -2.43
C LEU A 714 -14.83 -3.88 -2.92
N LEU A 715 -13.82 -3.29 -3.57
CA LEU A 715 -12.68 -4.01 -4.12
C LEU A 715 -11.91 -4.78 -3.05
N MET A 716 -11.60 -4.13 -1.93
CA MET A 716 -11.00 -4.80 -0.77
C MET A 716 -11.92 -5.88 -0.21
N TYR A 717 -13.23 -5.62 -0.07
CA TYR A 717 -14.17 -6.62 0.43
C TYR A 717 -14.24 -7.87 -0.47
N LEU A 718 -14.28 -7.69 -1.80
CA LEU A 718 -14.31 -8.81 -2.74
C LEU A 718 -13.04 -9.66 -2.64
N ARG A 719 -11.86 -9.02 -2.68
CA ARG A 719 -10.56 -9.68 -2.48
C ARG A 719 -10.50 -10.42 -1.14
N ASP A 720 -10.74 -9.71 -0.05
CA ASP A 720 -10.59 -10.20 1.33
C ASP A 720 -11.61 -11.31 1.68
N ASN A 721 -12.57 -11.59 0.81
CA ASN A 721 -13.57 -12.64 1.03
C ASN A 721 -13.63 -13.68 -0.12
N ASP A 722 -12.61 -13.78 -0.97
CA ASP A 722 -12.53 -14.71 -2.12
C ASP A 722 -13.72 -14.61 -3.11
N TYR A 723 -14.16 -13.39 -3.47
CA TYR A 723 -15.14 -13.14 -4.53
C TYR A 723 -14.44 -12.68 -5.84
N PRO A 724 -15.03 -12.90 -7.03
CA PRO A 724 -14.47 -12.41 -8.30
C PRO A 724 -14.32 -10.89 -8.31
N LEU A 725 -13.14 -10.38 -8.66
CA LEU A 725 -12.85 -8.95 -8.78
C LEU A 725 -13.25 -8.40 -10.17
N PRO A 726 -13.72 -7.14 -10.26
CA PRO A 726 -13.94 -6.46 -11.54
C PRO A 726 -12.61 -6.23 -12.27
N SER A 727 -12.69 -5.97 -13.58
CA SER A 727 -11.49 -5.75 -14.43
C SER A 727 -10.67 -4.50 -14.08
N ALA A 728 -11.30 -3.44 -13.55
CA ALA A 728 -10.63 -2.19 -13.20
C ALA A 728 -11.49 -1.29 -12.30
N ALA A 729 -10.89 -0.20 -11.81
CA ALA A 729 -11.55 0.90 -11.12
C ALA A 729 -11.33 2.27 -11.81
N ILE A 730 -12.31 3.17 -11.68
CA ILE A 730 -12.21 4.59 -12.05
C ILE A 730 -12.67 5.43 -10.85
N LEU A 731 -11.76 6.20 -10.27
CA LEU A 731 -11.98 6.94 -9.02
C LEU A 731 -11.85 8.45 -9.28
N MET A 732 -12.95 9.18 -9.08
CA MET A 732 -13.02 10.64 -9.28
C MET A 732 -13.03 11.35 -7.93
N SER A 733 -11.98 12.11 -7.61
CA SER A 733 -11.86 12.81 -6.33
C SER A 733 -12.20 11.92 -5.09
N PRO A 734 -11.71 10.67 -4.98
CA PRO A 734 -12.22 9.70 -4.01
C PRO A 734 -11.92 10.11 -2.56
N TRP A 735 -12.93 10.11 -1.70
CA TRP A 735 -12.76 10.34 -0.25
C TRP A 735 -12.41 9.03 0.45
N VAL A 736 -11.22 8.97 1.05
CA VAL A 736 -10.61 7.73 1.54
C VAL A 736 -10.11 7.81 2.98
N ASP A 737 -10.02 9.01 3.56
CA ASP A 737 -9.67 9.26 4.95
C ASP A 737 -10.77 9.99 5.74
N LEU A 738 -11.53 9.25 6.54
CA LEU A 738 -12.50 9.85 7.46
C LEU A 738 -11.84 10.48 8.71
N THR A 739 -10.53 10.30 8.95
CA THR A 739 -9.80 11.00 10.03
C THR A 739 -9.47 12.45 9.68
N MET A 740 -9.58 12.84 8.39
CA MET A 740 -9.23 14.14 7.83
C MET A 740 -7.81 14.58 8.24
N SER A 741 -6.79 13.83 7.82
CA SER A 741 -5.41 13.92 8.34
C SER A 741 -4.38 14.61 7.45
N CYS A 742 -4.73 14.96 6.21
CA CYS A 742 -3.80 15.55 5.23
C CYS A 742 -3.85 17.09 5.20
N GLU A 743 -2.83 17.78 4.72
CA GLU A 743 -2.77 19.25 4.80
C GLU A 743 -3.78 19.96 3.88
N SER A 744 -4.10 19.39 2.71
CA SER A 744 -5.09 19.91 1.75
C SER A 744 -6.45 20.26 2.37
N TRP A 745 -6.85 19.59 3.46
CA TRP A 745 -8.06 19.93 4.21
C TRP A 745 -8.07 21.36 4.76
N ASP A 746 -6.92 21.91 5.15
CA ASP A 746 -6.79 23.31 5.59
C ASP A 746 -6.30 24.21 4.44
N SER A 747 -5.32 23.76 3.65
CA SER A 747 -4.68 24.60 2.63
C SER A 747 -5.53 24.84 1.38
N ASN A 748 -6.50 23.96 1.09
CA ASN A 748 -7.46 24.12 -0.02
C ASN A 748 -8.89 24.58 0.39
N GLU A 749 -9.22 24.77 1.69
CA GLU A 749 -10.46 25.50 2.09
C GLU A 749 -10.66 26.86 1.37
N PRO A 750 -9.60 27.62 1.01
CA PRO A 750 -9.75 28.86 0.27
C PRO A 750 -10.25 28.71 -1.19
N TYR A 751 -10.27 27.49 -1.73
CA TYR A 751 -10.50 27.22 -3.15
C TYR A 751 -11.58 26.16 -3.44
N ASP A 752 -11.73 25.13 -2.61
CA ASP A 752 -12.61 24.01 -2.94
C ASP A 752 -14.12 24.29 -2.73
N VAL A 753 -14.99 23.46 -3.30
CA VAL A 753 -16.45 23.46 -3.08
C VAL A 753 -16.88 22.68 -1.82
N VAL A 754 -16.04 21.80 -1.29
CA VAL A 754 -16.33 20.99 -0.09
C VAL A 754 -16.31 21.85 1.19
N PRO A 755 -17.38 21.86 2.00
CA PRO A 755 -17.35 22.53 3.30
C PRO A 755 -16.70 21.64 4.37
N ILE A 756 -15.68 22.14 5.08
CA ILE A 756 -15.03 21.43 6.19
C ILE A 756 -16.08 20.99 7.24
N PRO A 757 -16.14 19.68 7.58
CA PRO A 757 -16.90 19.19 8.73
C PRO A 757 -16.39 19.75 10.06
N THR A 758 -17.28 20.32 10.87
CA THR A 758 -16.98 20.73 12.25
C THR A 758 -17.66 19.80 13.25
N ALA A 759 -17.04 19.58 14.41
CA ALA A 759 -17.54 18.62 15.42
C ALA A 759 -18.91 19.01 16.01
N ALA A 760 -19.24 20.31 16.04
CA ALA A 760 -20.51 20.84 16.57
C ALA A 760 -21.65 20.89 15.55
N ASN A 761 -21.47 20.33 14.35
CA ASN A 761 -22.47 20.37 13.27
C ASN A 761 -23.34 19.10 13.26
N HIS A 762 -24.67 19.25 13.29
CA HIS A 762 -25.61 18.11 13.18
C HIS A 762 -25.57 17.43 11.79
N MET A 763 -24.97 18.08 10.79
CA MET A 763 -24.71 17.51 9.45
C MET A 763 -23.23 17.19 9.23
N ASN A 764 -22.51 16.75 10.27
CA ASN A 764 -21.16 16.20 10.12
C ASN A 764 -21.24 14.80 9.45
N PRO A 765 -20.74 14.61 8.22
CA PRO A 765 -20.93 13.38 7.46
C PRO A 765 -20.32 12.15 8.13
N ILE A 766 -19.18 12.29 8.80
CA ILE A 766 -18.49 11.18 9.48
C ILE A 766 -19.32 10.70 10.68
N ALA A 767 -19.89 11.64 11.45
CA ALA A 767 -20.80 11.32 12.55
C ALA A 767 -22.10 10.66 12.05
N LEU A 768 -22.65 11.11 10.92
CA LEU A 768 -23.84 10.49 10.31
C LEU A 768 -23.56 9.07 9.81
N TYR A 769 -22.44 8.86 9.13
CA TYR A 769 -22.05 7.59 8.48
C TYR A 769 -21.62 6.51 9.48
N LEU A 770 -20.82 6.87 10.50
CA LEU A 770 -20.30 5.94 11.51
C LEU A 770 -21.17 5.86 12.79
N GLY A 771 -22.04 6.85 12.99
CA GLY A 771 -23.00 6.89 14.10
C GLY A 771 -22.35 6.91 15.48
N GLU A 772 -22.71 5.93 16.31
CA GLU A 772 -22.22 5.79 17.69
C GLU A 772 -20.89 5.02 17.79
N HIS A 773 -20.32 4.61 16.66
CA HIS A 773 -19.16 3.73 16.57
C HIS A 773 -17.97 4.39 15.85
N VAL A 774 -17.88 5.74 15.88
CA VAL A 774 -16.74 6.49 15.33
C VAL A 774 -15.41 5.92 15.84
N GLU A 775 -15.25 5.79 17.16
CA GLU A 775 -14.07 5.17 17.80
C GLU A 775 -13.70 3.77 17.31
N LYS A 776 -14.67 3.02 16.76
CA LYS A 776 -14.46 1.66 16.23
C LYS A 776 -14.12 1.65 14.74
N TYR A 777 -14.69 2.58 13.97
CA TYR A 777 -14.71 2.51 12.51
C TYR A 777 -13.99 3.65 11.77
N LEU A 778 -13.59 4.73 12.45
CA LEU A 778 -12.91 5.90 11.85
C LEU A 778 -11.66 5.54 11.04
N THR A 779 -10.96 4.48 11.44
CA THR A 779 -9.72 3.95 10.82
C THR A 779 -9.91 2.56 10.22
N HIS A 780 -11.15 2.05 10.17
CA HIS A 780 -11.42 0.72 9.66
C HIS A 780 -11.34 0.74 8.12
N PRO A 781 -10.54 -0.10 7.44
CA PRO A 781 -10.29 0.01 6.00
C PRO A 781 -11.52 0.09 5.09
N TYR A 782 -12.57 -0.70 5.36
CA TYR A 782 -13.82 -0.60 4.57
C TYR A 782 -14.63 0.71 4.78
N ALA A 783 -14.25 1.57 5.72
CA ALA A 783 -14.87 2.88 5.99
C ALA A 783 -13.92 4.04 5.64
N SER A 784 -12.62 3.87 5.91
CA SER A 784 -11.53 4.77 5.50
C SER A 784 -10.49 3.96 4.69
N PRO A 785 -10.70 3.77 3.37
CA PRO A 785 -9.83 2.96 2.52
C PRO A 785 -8.35 3.29 2.57
N LEU A 786 -7.96 4.53 2.91
CA LEU A 786 -6.55 4.93 2.97
C LEU A 786 -5.74 4.11 3.99
N PHE A 787 -6.37 3.56 5.03
CA PHE A 787 -5.72 2.68 6.02
C PHE A 787 -5.71 1.19 5.61
N GLY A 788 -6.29 0.83 4.47
CA GLY A 788 -6.32 -0.53 3.95
C GLY A 788 -5.02 -1.01 3.31
N ASP A 789 -5.03 -2.30 2.97
CA ASP A 789 -4.07 -2.90 2.05
C ASP A 789 -4.68 -2.93 0.63
N PHE A 790 -3.89 -2.57 -0.38
CA PHE A 790 -4.28 -2.54 -1.78
C PHE A 790 -3.68 -3.67 -2.62
N THR A 791 -2.90 -4.57 -2.00
CA THR A 791 -2.25 -5.70 -2.68
C THR A 791 -3.29 -6.55 -3.42
N GLY A 792 -3.06 -6.87 -4.69
CA GLY A 792 -3.96 -7.71 -5.49
C GLY A 792 -5.32 -7.06 -5.86
N LEU A 793 -5.46 -5.74 -5.75
CA LEU A 793 -6.60 -5.02 -6.36
C LEU A 793 -6.39 -4.82 -7.87
N PRO A 794 -7.47 -4.69 -8.67
CA PRO A 794 -7.36 -4.51 -10.12
C PRO A 794 -6.84 -3.10 -10.50
N PRO A 795 -6.36 -2.91 -11.75
CA PRO A 795 -5.86 -1.63 -12.25
C PRO A 795 -6.83 -0.47 -12.03
N MET A 796 -6.31 0.72 -11.72
CA MET A 796 -7.15 1.88 -11.40
C MET A 796 -6.69 3.19 -12.06
N LEU A 797 -7.66 3.91 -12.62
CA LEU A 797 -7.56 5.32 -12.97
C LEU A 797 -8.01 6.15 -11.77
N ILE A 798 -7.17 7.09 -11.31
CA ILE A 798 -7.44 7.96 -10.17
C ILE A 798 -7.28 9.42 -10.62
N GLN A 799 -8.33 10.23 -10.48
CA GLN A 799 -8.33 11.62 -10.89
C GLN A 799 -8.57 12.55 -9.69
N ALA A 800 -7.76 13.60 -9.55
CA ALA A 800 -7.86 14.62 -8.50
C ALA A 800 -7.75 16.04 -9.06
N GLY A 801 -8.33 17.02 -8.37
CA GLY A 801 -8.08 18.45 -8.62
C GLY A 801 -7.01 19.02 -7.69
N ASP A 802 -6.09 19.87 -8.18
CA ASP A 802 -5.08 20.50 -7.32
C ASP A 802 -5.70 21.47 -6.27
N ALA A 803 -6.88 22.01 -6.55
CA ALA A 803 -7.57 22.93 -5.65
C ALA A 803 -8.57 22.24 -4.70
N GLU A 804 -8.62 20.90 -4.65
CA GLU A 804 -9.56 20.15 -3.79
C GLU A 804 -9.00 19.79 -2.40
N VAL A 805 -9.87 19.67 -1.39
CA VAL A 805 -9.46 19.35 0.00
C VAL A 805 -8.95 17.91 0.15
N LEU A 806 -9.31 17.02 -0.77
CA LEU A 806 -8.90 15.61 -0.75
C LEU A 806 -7.60 15.32 -1.52
N ARG A 807 -7.02 16.30 -2.22
CA ARG A 807 -5.87 16.12 -3.14
C ARG A 807 -4.77 15.24 -2.54
N ASP A 808 -4.40 15.53 -1.30
CA ASP A 808 -3.28 14.87 -0.62
C ASP A 808 -3.59 13.42 -0.23
N GLU A 809 -4.83 13.10 0.17
CA GLU A 809 -5.23 11.72 0.48
C GLU A 809 -5.42 10.88 -0.79
N ILE A 810 -5.81 11.50 -1.90
CA ILE A 810 -5.89 10.85 -3.22
C ILE A 810 -4.48 10.56 -3.76
N ALA A 811 -3.53 11.48 -3.61
CA ALA A 811 -2.13 11.23 -3.94
C ALA A 811 -1.55 10.12 -3.04
N LEU A 812 -1.82 10.14 -1.73
CA LEU A 812 -1.37 9.10 -0.81
C LEU A 812 -1.98 7.72 -1.15
N LEU A 813 -3.24 7.67 -1.57
CA LEU A 813 -3.90 6.48 -2.13
C LEU A 813 -3.16 5.97 -3.37
N ALA A 814 -2.93 6.83 -4.36
CA ALA A 814 -2.26 6.46 -5.61
C ALA A 814 -0.88 5.84 -5.34
N HIS A 815 -0.04 6.53 -4.56
CA HIS A 815 1.27 6.04 -4.17
C HIS A 815 1.20 4.72 -3.38
N LYS A 816 0.25 4.57 -2.44
CA LYS A 816 0.07 3.30 -1.70
C LYS A 816 -0.36 2.15 -2.60
N ALA A 817 -1.25 2.38 -3.57
CA ALA A 817 -1.70 1.36 -4.51
C ALA A 817 -0.57 0.93 -5.45
N THR A 818 0.22 1.88 -5.97
CA THR A 818 1.44 1.58 -6.76
C THR A 818 2.46 0.76 -5.97
N LEU A 819 2.70 1.09 -4.69
CA LEU A 819 3.59 0.30 -3.81
C LEU A 819 3.08 -1.11 -3.52
N ALA A 820 1.77 -1.34 -3.62
CA ALA A 820 1.13 -2.64 -3.45
C ALA A 820 1.10 -3.46 -4.75
N GLY A 821 1.79 -3.01 -5.81
CA GLY A 821 1.85 -3.69 -7.10
C GLY A 821 0.60 -3.54 -7.96
N VAL A 822 -0.24 -2.53 -7.69
CA VAL A 822 -1.40 -2.21 -8.54
C VAL A 822 -0.97 -1.26 -9.66
N GLU A 823 -1.43 -1.53 -10.87
CA GLU A 823 -1.33 -0.61 -12.01
C GLU A 823 -2.20 0.63 -11.76
N VAL A 824 -1.57 1.79 -11.58
CA VAL A 824 -2.24 3.05 -11.21
C VAL A 824 -1.92 4.15 -12.22
N ARG A 825 -2.94 4.63 -12.94
CA ARG A 825 -2.85 5.92 -13.65
C ARG A 825 -3.40 7.01 -12.75
N HIS A 826 -2.51 7.80 -12.14
CA HIS A 826 -2.88 8.95 -11.32
C HIS A 826 -2.83 10.23 -12.15
N GLU A 827 -3.87 11.06 -12.05
CA GLU A 827 -4.03 12.28 -12.84
C GLU A 827 -4.41 13.46 -11.93
N LEU A 828 -3.66 14.55 -12.04
CA LEU A 828 -3.86 15.76 -11.24
C LEU A 828 -4.19 16.94 -12.16
N TYR A 829 -5.35 17.55 -11.97
CA TYR A 829 -5.84 18.65 -12.82
C TYR A 829 -5.57 19.99 -12.12
N GLU A 830 -4.65 20.81 -12.66
CA GLU A 830 -4.24 22.10 -12.07
C GLU A 830 -5.44 23.06 -11.98
N ASP A 831 -5.57 23.75 -10.84
CA ASP A 831 -6.68 24.66 -10.49
C ASP A 831 -8.10 24.04 -10.39
N ALA A 832 -8.27 22.73 -10.63
CA ALA A 832 -9.56 22.05 -10.54
C ALA A 832 -9.99 21.73 -9.07
N VAL A 833 -11.30 21.74 -8.80
CA VAL A 833 -11.92 21.52 -7.49
C VAL A 833 -12.45 20.08 -7.33
N HIS A 834 -12.99 19.73 -6.15
CA HIS A 834 -13.60 18.42 -5.88
C HIS A 834 -14.71 18.07 -6.90
N ILE A 835 -14.64 16.86 -7.48
CA ILE A 835 -15.56 16.36 -8.53
C ILE A 835 -15.72 17.36 -9.68
N PHE A 836 -14.62 17.94 -10.17
CA PHE A 836 -14.65 18.90 -11.27
C PHE A 836 -15.32 18.34 -12.55
N GLN A 837 -15.37 17.02 -12.70
CA GLN A 837 -16.07 16.29 -13.76
C GLN A 837 -17.56 16.66 -13.88
N THR A 838 -18.20 17.13 -12.81
CA THR A 838 -19.62 17.53 -12.81
C THR A 838 -19.88 18.91 -13.45
N TYR A 839 -18.82 19.66 -13.79
CA TYR A 839 -18.90 21.00 -14.40
C TYR A 839 -18.53 20.96 -15.89
N PRO A 840 -19.48 20.73 -16.82
CA PRO A 840 -19.19 20.49 -18.24
C PRO A 840 -18.59 21.71 -18.99
N PHE A 841 -18.63 22.90 -18.39
CA PHE A 841 -17.96 24.10 -18.92
C PHE A 841 -16.45 24.15 -18.60
N LEU A 842 -15.91 23.18 -17.84
CA LEU A 842 -14.48 23.07 -17.57
C LEU A 842 -13.79 22.15 -18.59
N ASP A 843 -12.74 22.66 -19.25
CA ASP A 843 -11.85 21.87 -20.11
C ASP A 843 -11.20 20.70 -19.34
N SER A 844 -10.96 20.82 -18.04
CA SER A 844 -10.52 19.70 -17.19
C SER A 844 -11.54 18.55 -17.15
N ALA A 845 -12.84 18.84 -17.05
CA ALA A 845 -13.89 17.82 -17.06
C ALA A 845 -13.92 17.05 -18.39
N HIS A 846 -13.83 17.77 -19.52
CA HIS A 846 -13.75 17.15 -20.85
C HIS A 846 -12.51 16.24 -20.99
N ARG A 847 -11.32 16.72 -20.57
CA ARG A 847 -10.08 15.92 -20.57
C ARG A 847 -10.18 14.69 -19.65
N ALA A 848 -10.83 14.81 -18.50
CA ALA A 848 -11.05 13.69 -17.60
C ALA A 848 -11.88 12.57 -18.24
N PHE A 849 -12.97 12.89 -18.95
CA PHE A 849 -13.75 11.89 -19.68
C PHE A 849 -13.00 11.32 -20.91
N LEU A 850 -12.16 12.11 -21.57
CA LEU A 850 -11.24 11.59 -22.60
C LEU A 850 -10.21 10.61 -22.04
N SER A 851 -9.69 10.84 -20.84
CA SER A 851 -8.79 9.88 -20.17
C SER A 851 -9.53 8.62 -19.69
N MET A 852 -10.77 8.73 -19.23
CA MET A 852 -11.61 7.55 -18.96
C MET A 852 -11.84 6.70 -20.22
N HIS A 853 -12.06 7.35 -21.38
CA HIS A 853 -12.10 6.67 -22.67
C HIS A 853 -10.77 5.96 -22.98
N GLU A 854 -9.64 6.66 -22.90
CA GLU A 854 -8.30 6.10 -23.15
C GLU A 854 -8.03 4.88 -22.25
N PHE A 855 -8.33 5.01 -20.96
CA PHE A 855 -8.17 3.96 -19.96
C PHE A 855 -9.03 2.73 -20.29
N VAL A 856 -10.34 2.88 -20.48
CA VAL A 856 -11.25 1.75 -20.73
C VAL A 856 -11.05 1.10 -22.10
N ARG A 857 -10.68 1.88 -23.13
CA ARG A 857 -10.63 1.42 -24.53
C ARG A 857 -9.24 1.02 -25.02
N THR A 858 -8.18 1.58 -24.45
CA THR A 858 -6.80 1.39 -24.96
C THR A 858 -5.89 0.76 -23.92
N ILE A 859 -5.87 1.28 -22.68
CA ILE A 859 -4.95 0.81 -21.63
C ILE A 859 -5.43 -0.51 -21.03
N LEU A 860 -6.69 -0.57 -20.58
CA LEU A 860 -7.27 -1.72 -19.89
C LEU A 860 -7.20 -3.04 -20.71
N PRO A 861 -7.45 -3.06 -22.04
CA PRO A 861 -7.27 -4.27 -22.84
C PRO A 861 -5.81 -4.75 -22.96
N GLY A 862 -4.82 -3.90 -22.68
CA GLY A 862 -3.41 -4.26 -22.64
C GLY A 862 -2.92 -4.75 -21.28
N LEU A 863 -3.49 -4.24 -20.18
CA LEU A 863 -3.11 -4.63 -18.81
C LEU A 863 -3.69 -5.98 -18.36
N VAL A 864 -4.88 -6.37 -18.86
CA VAL A 864 -5.58 -7.56 -18.36
C VAL A 864 -5.38 -8.74 -19.30
N SER A 865 -4.53 -9.69 -18.90
CA SER A 865 -4.23 -10.94 -19.62
C SER A 865 -5.49 -11.76 -19.93
N ARG A 866 -6.49 -11.75 -19.04
CA ARG A 866 -7.86 -12.22 -19.31
C ARG A 866 -8.65 -11.15 -20.07
N ALA A 867 -8.22 -10.85 -21.29
CA ALA A 867 -8.82 -9.81 -22.12
C ALA A 867 -10.32 -10.11 -22.38
N GLY A 868 -11.18 -9.28 -21.77
CA GLY A 868 -12.58 -9.59 -21.43
C GLY A 868 -13.39 -10.37 -22.47
N GLY A 869 -14.15 -11.35 -22.01
CA GLY A 869 -14.96 -12.20 -22.87
C GLY A 869 -16.08 -11.44 -23.58
N SER A 870 -16.60 -12.01 -24.66
CA SER A 870 -17.89 -11.55 -25.19
C SER A 870 -19.01 -11.95 -24.24
N LEU A 871 -20.04 -11.11 -24.03
CA LEU A 871 -21.17 -11.45 -23.16
C LEU A 871 -21.84 -12.77 -23.61
N GLY A 872 -22.32 -13.55 -22.64
CA GLY A 872 -23.13 -14.73 -22.91
C GLY A 872 -24.51 -14.33 -23.44
N ALA A 873 -25.11 -15.15 -24.32
CA ALA A 873 -26.41 -14.83 -24.92
C ALA A 873 -27.52 -14.58 -23.87
N GLN A 874 -27.47 -15.29 -22.73
CA GLN A 874 -28.36 -15.06 -21.58
C GLN A 874 -28.18 -13.65 -20.99
N ALA A 875 -26.92 -13.23 -20.75
CA ALA A 875 -26.61 -11.90 -20.21
C ALA A 875 -27.02 -10.77 -21.17
N GLU A 876 -26.91 -10.99 -22.48
CA GLU A 876 -27.37 -10.04 -23.50
C GLU A 876 -28.90 -9.94 -23.53
N ASP A 877 -29.61 -11.07 -23.60
CA ASP A 877 -31.07 -11.09 -23.59
C ASP A 877 -31.63 -10.57 -22.25
N ASP A 878 -30.96 -10.77 -21.10
CA ASP A 878 -31.43 -10.25 -19.80
C ASP A 878 -31.12 -8.75 -19.60
N LEU A 879 -29.97 -8.26 -20.07
CA LEU A 879 -29.67 -6.82 -20.10
C LEU A 879 -30.66 -6.05 -20.99
N GLU A 880 -30.98 -6.56 -22.18
CA GLU A 880 -31.86 -5.85 -23.11
C GLU A 880 -33.30 -5.75 -22.56
N LYS A 881 -33.80 -6.82 -21.91
CA LYS A 881 -35.10 -6.81 -21.21
C LYS A 881 -35.17 -5.81 -20.04
N GLU A 882 -34.04 -5.49 -19.43
CA GLU A 882 -33.97 -4.59 -18.26
C GLU A 882 -33.73 -3.13 -18.66
N ILE A 883 -33.09 -2.89 -19.80
CA ILE A 883 -32.77 -1.55 -20.30
C ILE A 883 -33.88 -1.02 -21.21
N ASP A 884 -34.45 -1.85 -22.09
CA ASP A 884 -35.41 -1.41 -23.11
C ASP A 884 -36.88 -1.59 -22.67
N THR A 885 -37.25 -0.95 -21.56
CA THR A 885 -38.59 -1.05 -20.95
C THR A 885 -39.51 0.14 -21.30
N GLU A 886 -40.80 0.03 -20.96
CA GLU A 886 -41.75 1.16 -21.04
C GLU A 886 -41.46 2.28 -20.01
N GLU A 887 -40.61 2.01 -19.01
CA GLU A 887 -40.17 2.99 -17.99
C GLU A 887 -38.90 3.75 -18.42
N ALA A 888 -38.33 3.43 -19.60
CA ALA A 888 -37.10 4.05 -20.09
C ALA A 888 -37.33 5.49 -20.58
N THR A 889 -36.60 6.44 -19.99
CA THR A 889 -36.66 7.86 -20.33
C THR A 889 -35.58 8.24 -21.34
N VAL A 890 -35.90 9.15 -22.27
CA VAL A 890 -34.95 9.69 -23.24
C VAL A 890 -34.56 11.10 -22.83
N VAL A 891 -33.26 11.33 -22.62
CA VAL A 891 -32.67 12.67 -22.52
C VAL A 891 -32.44 13.17 -23.94
N ARG A 892 -33.20 14.21 -24.34
CA ARG A 892 -33.23 14.74 -25.71
C ARG A 892 -32.00 15.59 -26.04
N GLY A 893 -31.92 16.03 -27.31
CA GLY A 893 -30.81 16.86 -27.84
C GLY A 893 -30.60 18.20 -27.12
N ASP A 894 -31.63 18.69 -26.42
CA ASP A 894 -31.64 19.92 -25.62
C ASP A 894 -31.35 19.71 -24.12
N GLY A 895 -31.12 18.45 -23.71
CA GLY A 895 -30.89 18.08 -22.31
C GLY A 895 -32.16 17.94 -21.47
N VAL A 896 -33.34 17.91 -22.10
CA VAL A 896 -34.64 17.73 -21.43
C VAL A 896 -35.06 16.26 -21.46
N GLU A 897 -35.63 15.78 -20.35
CA GLU A 897 -36.21 14.44 -20.24
C GLU A 897 -37.64 14.40 -20.81
N SER A 898 -37.98 13.39 -21.61
CA SER A 898 -39.36 13.17 -22.07
C SER A 898 -39.94 11.84 -21.59
N GLU A 899 -41.04 11.90 -20.84
CA GLU A 899 -41.78 10.78 -20.24
C GLU A 899 -42.52 9.86 -21.25
N ALA A 900 -42.37 10.09 -22.56
CA ALA A 900 -43.08 9.36 -23.59
C ALA A 900 -42.12 8.69 -24.58
N VAL A 901 -42.18 7.36 -24.62
CA VAL A 901 -41.47 6.54 -25.61
C VAL A 901 -42.14 6.70 -26.97
N ASN A 902 -41.62 7.61 -27.79
CA ASN A 902 -41.73 7.51 -29.24
C ASN A 902 -40.35 7.02 -29.74
N LYS A 903 -40.16 5.69 -29.83
CA LYS A 903 -38.87 5.08 -30.24
C LYS A 903 -38.42 5.53 -31.63
N GLU A 904 -39.39 5.90 -32.47
CA GLU A 904 -39.20 6.56 -33.76
C GLU A 904 -38.26 7.78 -33.64
N ASP A 905 -38.35 8.61 -32.58
CA ASP A 905 -37.46 9.77 -32.36
C ASP A 905 -35.96 9.38 -32.22
N LEU A 906 -35.64 8.10 -31.92
CA LEU A 906 -34.28 7.57 -31.85
C LEU A 906 -33.84 6.79 -33.10
N GLU A 907 -34.76 6.49 -34.00
CA GLU A 907 -34.55 5.71 -35.24
C GLU A 907 -34.67 6.60 -36.51
N GLU A 908 -35.44 7.69 -36.49
CA GLU A 908 -35.77 8.47 -37.70
C GLU A 908 -34.70 9.49 -38.13
N GLU A 909 -33.82 10.00 -37.27
CA GLU A 909 -32.81 11.00 -37.69
C GLU A 909 -31.86 10.47 -38.78
N GLU A 910 -31.63 9.15 -38.87
CA GLU A 910 -30.81 8.52 -39.93
C GLU A 910 -31.44 8.65 -41.35
N ARG A 911 -32.75 8.95 -41.44
CA ARG A 911 -33.42 9.22 -42.73
C ARG A 911 -33.15 10.60 -43.32
N THR A 912 -32.52 11.51 -42.59
CA THR A 912 -32.30 12.91 -43.05
C THR A 912 -30.93 13.19 -43.65
N GLU A 913 -29.95 12.27 -43.50
CA GLU A 913 -28.63 12.36 -44.15
C GLU A 913 -28.48 11.41 -45.37
N SER A 914 -29.59 10.89 -45.93
CA SER A 914 -29.58 9.75 -46.88
C SER A 914 -30.34 9.92 -48.21
N GLU A 915 -30.40 11.12 -48.79
CA GLU A 915 -30.66 11.30 -50.24
C GLU A 915 -29.56 12.13 -50.94
N PRO A 916 -29.00 11.67 -52.08
CA PRO A 916 -28.06 12.45 -52.89
C PRO A 916 -28.80 13.25 -53.99
N GLU A 917 -28.66 14.57 -54.00
CA GLU A 917 -29.07 15.38 -55.16
C GLU A 917 -28.08 15.19 -56.33
N GLU A 918 -28.41 14.32 -57.30
CA GLU A 918 -27.77 14.30 -58.61
C GLU A 918 -28.47 15.27 -59.59
N ASP A 919 -27.76 16.26 -60.14
CA ASP A 919 -28.11 16.79 -61.47
C ASP A 919 -26.88 17.31 -62.29
N VAL A 920 -26.24 16.35 -62.99
CA VAL A 920 -25.91 16.40 -64.43
C VAL A 920 -24.81 17.36 -65.00
N THR A 921 -24.06 16.81 -65.98
CA THR A 921 -23.03 17.39 -66.90
C THR A 921 -21.70 17.86 -66.27
N ALA A 922 -20.54 17.22 -66.54
CA ALA A 922 -19.77 17.07 -67.80
C ALA A 922 -18.86 18.30 -68.11
N ASP A 923 -17.66 18.18 -68.68
CA ASP A 923 -17.09 17.11 -69.53
C ASP A 923 -15.54 17.03 -69.45
N ALA A 924 -14.94 16.08 -70.18
CA ALA A 924 -13.54 15.94 -70.61
C ALA A 924 -12.44 15.62 -69.58
N ALA A 925 -11.81 14.45 -69.74
CA ALA A 925 -10.70 13.96 -68.91
C ALA A 925 -9.32 14.03 -69.61
N VAL A 926 -8.21 14.06 -68.84
CA VAL A 926 -6.89 13.59 -69.30
C VAL A 926 -6.01 13.01 -68.16
N LYS A 927 -5.59 11.75 -68.36
CA LYS A 927 -4.38 11.02 -67.88
C LYS A 927 -3.89 11.10 -66.40
N ARG A 928 -3.83 9.91 -65.78
CA ARG A 928 -2.89 9.45 -64.72
C ARG A 928 -1.47 9.16 -65.33
N PRO A 929 -0.34 8.97 -64.60
CA PRO A 929 -0.24 8.28 -63.28
C PRO A 929 0.82 8.77 -62.24
N SER A 930 0.72 8.23 -61.00
CA SER A 930 1.78 7.99 -59.95
C SER A 930 2.77 9.12 -59.57
N LEU A 931 3.16 9.36 -58.30
CA LEU A 931 3.31 8.48 -57.13
C LEU A 931 3.43 9.30 -55.81
N SER A 932 3.98 8.70 -54.74
CA SER A 932 4.52 9.25 -53.48
C SER A 932 3.59 9.89 -52.41
N ARG A 933 3.37 9.08 -51.37
CA ARG A 933 2.90 9.32 -49.99
C ARG A 933 3.84 10.23 -49.15
N LYS A 934 3.29 11.22 -48.43
CA LYS A 934 3.85 11.93 -47.24
C LYS A 934 2.78 12.92 -46.69
N THR A 935 2.58 13.18 -45.40
CA THR A 935 2.98 12.49 -44.15
C THR A 935 1.96 12.82 -43.05
N THR A 936 1.66 11.91 -42.14
CA THR A 936 0.89 12.18 -40.90
C THR A 936 1.84 12.51 -39.74
N TYR A 937 1.35 13.25 -38.73
CA TYR A 937 2.09 13.54 -37.49
C TYR A 937 1.37 12.90 -36.29
N TYR A 938 2.01 11.88 -35.71
CA TYR A 938 1.69 11.29 -34.41
C TYR A 938 3.03 10.81 -33.80
N PRO A 939 3.37 11.17 -32.55
CA PRO A 939 4.50 10.56 -31.85
C PRO A 939 4.09 9.18 -31.34
N SER A 940 4.85 8.14 -31.71
CA SER A 940 4.64 6.78 -31.18
C SER A 940 5.78 6.42 -30.24
N TRP A 941 5.42 5.93 -29.05
CA TRP A 941 6.35 5.24 -28.14
C TRP A 941 5.98 3.76 -28.13
N GLY A 942 6.98 2.90 -28.31
CA GLY A 942 6.82 1.45 -28.39
C GLY A 942 8.09 0.74 -27.92
N PRO A 943 7.99 -0.46 -27.33
CA PRO A 943 9.07 -1.04 -26.54
C PRO A 943 10.17 -1.70 -27.39
N SER A 944 11.40 -1.68 -26.88
CA SER A 944 12.53 -2.44 -27.43
C SER A 944 12.97 -3.54 -26.46
N ARG A 945 13.00 -4.79 -26.94
CA ARG A 945 13.84 -5.87 -26.40
C ARG A 945 14.75 -6.35 -27.53
N MET A 946 16.06 -6.37 -27.29
CA MET A 946 17.05 -6.87 -28.24
C MET A 946 17.14 -8.40 -28.24
N ALA A 947 17.53 -8.97 -29.38
CA ALA A 947 18.11 -10.32 -29.45
C ALA A 947 19.11 -10.44 -30.62
N ILE A 948 20.40 -10.62 -30.26
CA ILE A 948 21.44 -11.43 -30.93
C ILE A 948 21.83 -11.10 -32.40
N GLY A 949 23.12 -10.82 -32.61
CA GLY A 949 23.81 -10.72 -33.91
C GLY A 949 24.96 -9.69 -33.85
N THR A 950 26.19 -10.04 -33.46
CA THR A 950 27.31 -10.63 -34.25
C THR A 950 28.02 -9.67 -35.21
N ASP A 951 29.29 -9.41 -34.89
CA ASP A 951 30.46 -9.21 -35.77
C ASP A 951 30.64 -7.92 -36.61
N THR A 952 31.76 -7.23 -36.34
CA THR A 952 32.66 -6.50 -37.29
C THR A 952 32.12 -5.26 -38.06
N ASP A 953 32.90 -4.22 -38.39
CA ASP A 953 34.26 -3.79 -37.99
C ASP A 953 34.49 -2.30 -38.40
N THR A 954 35.58 -1.68 -37.90
CA THR A 954 36.36 -0.56 -38.49
C THR A 954 35.73 0.81 -38.87
N GLU A 955 36.35 1.88 -38.34
CA GLU A 955 36.82 3.12 -39.05
C GLU A 955 35.78 4.14 -39.63
N ASP A 956 36.00 5.46 -39.68
CA ASP A 956 36.86 6.42 -38.93
C ASP A 956 36.42 7.90 -39.26
N ASP A 957 36.91 8.87 -38.46
CA ASP A 957 37.16 10.32 -38.69
C ASP A 957 36.11 11.33 -39.28
N ASP A 958 36.02 12.49 -38.59
CA ASP A 958 35.99 13.93 -39.01
C ASP A 958 35.08 14.43 -40.18
N ASP A 959 34.64 15.71 -40.29
CA ASP A 959 35.15 17.02 -39.80
C ASP A 959 34.00 18.08 -39.69
N ASP A 960 34.28 19.27 -39.15
CA ASP A 960 33.37 20.45 -38.99
C ASP A 960 33.25 21.34 -40.25
N THR A 961 32.24 22.23 -40.32
CA THR A 961 32.34 23.65 -40.82
C THR A 961 31.03 24.48 -40.67
N GLU A 962 31.14 25.82 -40.76
CA GLU A 962 30.15 26.83 -40.29
C GLU A 962 29.59 27.78 -41.42
N ASP A 963 28.82 28.83 -41.03
CA ASP A 963 28.50 30.12 -41.74
C ASP A 963 27.56 30.10 -42.99
N GLU A 964 26.86 31.16 -43.50
CA GLU A 964 26.44 32.57 -43.18
C GLU A 964 25.28 32.93 -44.19
N GLU A 965 24.44 34.00 -44.22
CA GLU A 965 23.83 35.03 -43.33
C GLU A 965 22.70 35.76 -44.14
N GLU A 966 22.11 36.86 -43.60
CA GLU A 966 21.44 38.03 -44.26
C GLU A 966 19.88 38.18 -44.34
N ASP A 967 19.43 39.42 -44.06
CA ASP A 967 18.08 40.04 -44.18
C ASP A 967 18.21 41.32 -45.04
N PRO A 968 17.26 41.65 -45.96
CA PRO A 968 16.64 42.98 -45.85
C PRO A 968 15.17 43.13 -46.37
N ARG A 969 14.20 43.16 -45.43
CA ARG A 969 13.13 44.18 -45.22
C ARG A 969 12.37 44.91 -46.37
N THR A 970 11.03 44.98 -46.18
CA THR A 970 10.07 46.11 -46.47
C THR A 970 9.73 46.47 -47.94
N PRO A 971 8.69 47.30 -48.28
CA PRO A 971 7.68 48.02 -47.44
C PRO A 971 6.17 48.04 -47.90
N VAL A 972 5.23 48.03 -46.92
CA VAL A 972 4.11 49.04 -46.67
C VAL A 972 2.89 49.26 -47.64
N GLN A 973 1.71 49.58 -47.02
CA GLN A 973 0.45 50.22 -47.54
C GLN A 973 -0.53 49.42 -48.44
N GLU A 974 -1.84 49.72 -48.56
CA GLU A 974 -2.93 50.26 -47.69
C GLU A 974 -4.24 50.32 -48.53
N SER A 975 -5.41 49.82 -48.04
CA SER A 975 -6.76 50.35 -48.37
C SER A 975 -7.93 49.60 -47.70
N GLU A 976 -8.74 50.31 -46.91
CA GLU A 976 -10.15 49.98 -46.58
C GLU A 976 -11.11 50.57 -47.69
N PRO A 977 -12.46 50.79 -47.55
CA PRO A 977 -13.40 50.57 -46.43
C PRO A 977 -14.88 50.18 -46.77
N ALA A 978 -15.70 50.20 -45.70
CA ALA A 978 -17.14 50.60 -45.64
C ALA A 978 -18.23 49.53 -45.94
N GLN A 979 -19.06 49.13 -44.95
CA GLN A 979 -20.37 49.71 -44.52
C GLN A 979 -21.59 49.29 -45.41
N THR A 980 -22.84 49.12 -44.94
CA THR A 980 -23.49 49.47 -43.65
C THR A 980 -24.68 48.55 -43.30
N SER A 981 -25.30 48.76 -42.13
CA SER A 981 -26.41 48.02 -41.52
C SER A 981 -27.82 48.23 -42.14
N THR A 982 -28.80 47.45 -41.68
CA THR A 982 -30.25 47.81 -41.72
C THR A 982 -30.93 47.39 -40.40
N LEU A 983 -32.02 48.06 -40.00
CA LEU A 983 -32.67 47.96 -38.67
C LEU A 983 -34.21 47.86 -38.75
N ARG A 984 -34.84 47.15 -37.80
CA ARG A 984 -36.17 47.47 -37.20
C ARG A 984 -36.33 46.70 -35.87
N ARG A 985 -36.41 47.31 -34.67
CA ARG A 985 -37.39 48.23 -34.01
C ARG A 985 -38.65 47.55 -33.43
N ILE A 986 -38.83 47.67 -32.10
CA ILE A 986 -39.99 48.31 -31.43
C ILE A 986 -39.44 49.24 -30.31
N ARG A 987 -40.25 50.18 -29.78
CA ARG A 987 -39.93 51.20 -28.74
C ARG A 987 -40.38 50.71 -27.33
N SER A 988 -40.26 51.39 -26.18
CA SER A 988 -39.88 52.75 -25.72
C SER A 988 -39.62 52.67 -24.20
N ALA A 989 -39.06 53.60 -23.42
CA ALA A 989 -38.38 54.91 -23.54
C ALA A 989 -37.54 55.08 -22.22
N VAL A 990 -36.93 56.17 -21.75
CA VAL A 990 -36.90 57.63 -22.00
C VAL A 990 -35.41 58.09 -21.93
N SER A 991 -35.08 59.39 -21.98
CA SER A 991 -33.70 59.91 -22.04
C SER A 991 -33.53 61.33 -21.49
N VAL A 992 -32.40 61.62 -20.81
CA VAL A 992 -31.89 62.96 -20.39
C VAL A 992 -30.45 62.81 -19.78
N ILE A 993 -29.51 63.77 -19.78
CA ILE A 993 -29.08 64.74 -20.82
C ILE A 993 -27.64 65.33 -20.54
N ILE A 994 -26.62 64.88 -21.31
CA ILE A 994 -25.33 65.58 -21.66
C ILE A 994 -24.31 65.96 -20.49
N PRO A 995 -23.05 66.47 -20.71
CA PRO A 995 -21.83 65.85 -20.12
C PRO A 995 -20.67 66.81 -19.65
N TYR A 996 -19.38 66.46 -19.90
CA TYR A 996 -18.09 67.21 -19.76
C TYR A 996 -17.51 67.31 -18.31
N THR A 997 -16.19 67.39 -18.01
CA THR A 997 -14.88 67.53 -18.74
C THR A 997 -13.74 67.06 -17.77
N SER A 998 -12.76 66.18 -18.13
CA SER A 998 -11.42 66.38 -18.77
C SER A 998 -10.20 66.69 -17.85
N GLU A 999 -9.00 66.18 -18.24
CA GLU A 999 -7.62 66.57 -17.82
C GLU A 999 -7.13 66.26 -16.38
N SER A 1000 -5.81 66.23 -16.02
CA SER A 1000 -4.57 65.74 -16.70
C SER A 1000 -3.33 65.76 -15.74
N SER A 1001 -2.16 65.26 -16.21
CA SER A 1001 -0.75 65.60 -15.81
C SER A 1001 -0.05 65.07 -14.53
N THR A 1002 0.71 63.97 -14.71
CA THR A 1002 2.18 63.77 -14.48
C THR A 1002 3.03 64.60 -13.47
N SER A 1003 3.85 63.90 -12.65
CA SER A 1003 5.36 63.91 -12.58
C SER A 1003 5.86 63.34 -11.22
N THR A 1004 6.92 62.53 -11.00
CA THR A 1004 8.29 62.25 -11.52
C THR A 1004 9.43 62.82 -10.63
N SER A 1005 10.20 61.96 -9.93
CA SER A 1005 11.58 62.24 -9.46
C SER A 1005 12.36 60.94 -9.09
N ARG A 1006 13.66 61.04 -8.76
CA ARG A 1006 14.66 59.93 -8.75
C ARG A 1006 15.31 59.59 -7.38
N GLN A 1007 16.01 58.46 -7.34
CA GLN A 1007 16.88 57.96 -6.23
C GLN A 1007 18.17 58.79 -6.02
N PRO A 1008 18.98 58.51 -4.98
CA PRO A 1008 20.13 57.59 -5.17
C PRO A 1008 20.45 56.63 -3.98
N THR A 1009 21.50 55.81 -4.14
CA THR A 1009 21.93 54.68 -3.28
C THR A 1009 23.14 54.97 -2.37
N LEU A 1010 23.44 54.15 -1.33
CA LEU A 1010 24.83 53.79 -0.92
C LEU A 1010 24.95 52.57 0.05
N LYS A 1011 26.19 52.25 0.49
CA LYS A 1011 26.69 50.90 0.86
C LYS A 1011 26.88 50.59 2.37
N ARG A 1012 26.56 49.34 2.76
CA ARG A 1012 27.37 48.33 3.50
C ARG A 1012 28.31 48.79 4.65
N HIS A 1013 28.12 48.28 5.89
CA HIS A 1013 29.22 47.72 6.71
C HIS A 1013 28.77 46.74 7.82
N ARG A 1014 29.64 46.40 8.79
CA ARG A 1014 29.77 45.06 9.42
C ARG A 1014 29.82 45.12 10.97
N SER A 1015 29.10 44.22 11.65
CA SER A 1015 29.35 43.58 12.98
C SER A 1015 29.82 44.41 14.20
N GLN A 1016 29.19 44.20 15.37
CA GLN A 1016 29.74 43.34 16.45
C GLN A 1016 28.83 43.19 17.69
N ASN A 1017 29.17 42.20 18.53
CA ASN A 1017 28.53 41.74 19.78
C ASN A 1017 28.42 42.83 20.87
N TYR A 1018 27.47 42.70 21.82
CA TYR A 1018 27.77 42.23 23.20
C TYR A 1018 26.51 41.96 24.07
N HIS A 1019 26.78 41.34 25.23
CA HIS A 1019 26.01 41.05 26.47
C HIS A 1019 24.98 42.09 27.00
N ARG A 1020 24.11 41.84 28.00
CA ARG A 1020 23.60 40.63 28.75
C ARG A 1020 22.73 41.10 29.95
N ARG A 1021 21.64 40.38 30.29
CA ARG A 1021 20.82 40.50 31.55
C ARG A 1021 19.99 41.81 31.70
N SER A 1022 18.70 41.73 32.08
CA SER A 1022 18.12 41.73 33.46
C SER A 1022 18.07 43.14 34.09
N SER A 1023 16.98 43.64 34.68
CA SER A 1023 15.63 43.09 34.91
C SER A 1023 14.64 44.18 35.38
N SER A 1024 13.34 43.91 35.27
CA SER A 1024 12.23 44.42 36.13
C SER A 1024 12.16 45.92 36.50
N HIS A 1025 11.05 46.58 36.14
CA HIS A 1025 10.08 47.06 37.14
C HIS A 1025 8.69 47.36 36.53
N THR A 1026 7.65 47.27 37.36
CA THR A 1026 6.24 47.34 36.97
C THR A 1026 5.65 48.72 37.24
N THR A 1027 4.97 49.34 36.27
CA THR A 1027 3.99 50.41 36.51
C THR A 1027 2.80 50.32 35.53
N LEU A 1028 1.62 50.57 36.07
CA LEU A 1028 0.30 50.74 35.43
C LEU A 1028 -0.42 51.84 36.25
N PRO A 1029 -1.57 52.42 35.82
CA PRO A 1029 -2.27 52.25 34.54
C PRO A 1029 -2.54 53.59 33.81
N THR A 1030 -3.08 53.53 32.58
CA THR A 1030 -4.04 54.56 32.09
C THR A 1030 -4.93 54.01 30.98
N LEU A 1031 -6.19 54.43 30.96
CA LEU A 1031 -7.19 54.21 29.91
C LEU A 1031 -7.30 55.50 29.08
N SER A 1032 -7.70 55.52 27.80
CA SER A 1032 -7.96 54.46 26.80
C SER A 1032 -8.01 55.11 25.41
N THR A 1033 -7.86 54.33 24.33
CA THR A 1033 -8.26 54.76 22.97
C THR A 1033 -8.53 53.53 22.09
N PHE A 1034 -9.47 53.63 21.15
CA PHE A 1034 -9.85 52.52 20.26
C PHE A 1034 -8.81 52.30 19.15
N THR A 1035 -8.44 51.05 18.91
CA THR A 1035 -7.67 50.59 17.74
C THR A 1035 -8.39 49.42 17.07
N LEU A 1036 -8.24 49.26 15.76
CA LEU A 1036 -8.85 48.15 15.03
C LEU A 1036 -8.34 46.81 15.55
N SER A 1037 -9.22 45.81 15.63
CA SER A 1037 -8.89 44.45 16.03
C SER A 1037 -8.10 43.76 14.92
N THR A 1038 -6.77 43.85 14.97
CA THR A 1038 -5.89 42.94 14.22
C THR A 1038 -6.24 41.51 14.60
N MET A 1039 -6.35 40.61 13.60
CA MET A 1039 -6.80 39.25 13.83
C MET A 1039 -5.94 38.54 14.89
N SER A 1040 -6.59 37.84 15.82
CA SER A 1040 -5.90 36.90 16.71
C SER A 1040 -5.10 35.91 15.87
N PRO A 1041 -3.86 35.55 16.27
CA PRO A 1041 -3.17 34.43 15.63
C PRO A 1041 -4.01 33.15 15.77
N PRO A 1042 -3.95 32.22 14.81
CA PRO A 1042 -4.69 30.96 14.90
C PRO A 1042 -4.33 30.21 16.18
N ILE A 1043 -5.32 29.55 16.77
CA ILE A 1043 -5.15 28.81 18.02
C ILE A 1043 -4.23 27.62 17.73
N THR A 1044 -2.98 27.68 18.21
CA THR A 1044 -2.08 26.53 18.19
C THR A 1044 -2.73 25.35 18.91
N PRO A 1045 -2.89 24.18 18.26
CA PRO A 1045 -3.62 23.05 18.83
C PRO A 1045 -2.96 22.57 20.13
N SER A 1046 -3.68 22.70 21.24
CA SER A 1046 -3.12 22.60 22.58
C SER A 1046 -3.12 21.16 23.13
N VAL A 1047 -2.45 20.24 22.43
CA VAL A 1047 -2.20 18.87 22.92
C VAL A 1047 -0.70 18.67 23.13
N ARG A 1048 -0.30 18.35 24.37
CA ARG A 1048 1.10 18.00 24.67
C ARG A 1048 1.41 16.58 24.16
N ARG A 1049 2.50 16.46 23.40
CA ARG A 1049 2.99 15.21 22.82
C ARG A 1049 3.31 14.17 23.90
N ASN A 1050 2.67 13.00 23.84
CA ASN A 1050 3.15 11.74 24.42
C ASN A 1050 3.57 10.82 23.25
N SER A 1051 4.87 10.76 22.96
CA SER A 1051 5.41 10.16 21.73
C SER A 1051 5.77 8.68 21.88
N ILE A 1052 4.79 7.84 22.25
CA ILE A 1052 5.00 6.39 22.49
C ILE A 1052 4.14 5.50 21.58
N ALA A 1053 3.07 6.03 20.98
CA ALA A 1053 2.34 5.38 19.89
C ALA A 1053 1.86 6.44 18.90
N SER A 1054 2.33 6.38 17.65
CA SER A 1054 1.95 7.30 16.60
C SER A 1054 2.21 6.70 15.22
N HIS A 1055 1.17 6.66 14.39
CA HIS A 1055 1.26 6.54 12.93
C HIS A 1055 2.23 7.61 12.37
N PRO A 1056 2.82 7.43 11.18
CA PRO A 1056 3.44 8.53 10.45
C PRO A 1056 2.50 9.74 10.39
N ASP A 1057 3.08 10.92 10.60
CA ASP A 1057 2.46 12.20 10.32
C ASP A 1057 2.14 12.25 8.81
N ILE A 1058 0.85 12.17 8.45
CA ILE A 1058 0.44 11.92 7.06
C ILE A 1058 0.86 13.10 6.17
N THR A 1059 0.85 14.32 6.70
CA THR A 1059 1.43 15.52 6.08
C THR A 1059 2.82 15.24 5.50
N ARG A 1060 3.69 14.58 6.28
CA ARG A 1060 5.06 14.27 5.85
C ARG A 1060 5.15 13.17 4.81
N LEU A 1061 4.23 12.19 4.83
CA LEU A 1061 4.21 11.18 3.76
C LEU A 1061 3.84 11.84 2.42
N VAL A 1062 2.86 12.75 2.44
CA VAL A 1062 2.47 13.55 1.28
C VAL A 1062 3.62 14.45 0.82
N GLU A 1063 4.27 15.20 1.71
CA GLU A 1063 5.47 16.01 1.38
C GLU A 1063 6.57 15.17 0.69
N ASN A 1064 6.86 13.98 1.21
CA ASN A 1064 7.91 13.11 0.65
C ASN A 1064 7.51 12.49 -0.70
N TRP A 1065 6.24 12.13 -0.91
CA TRP A 1065 5.80 11.44 -2.13
C TRP A 1065 5.36 12.38 -3.25
N THR A 1066 4.94 13.62 -2.96
CA THR A 1066 4.71 14.66 -3.99
C THR A 1066 6.01 15.08 -4.71
N ASN A 1067 7.18 14.73 -4.15
CA ASN A 1067 8.50 15.01 -4.74
C ASN A 1067 9.17 13.73 -5.29
N ASP A 1068 9.35 12.70 -4.44
CA ASP A 1068 10.06 11.46 -4.76
C ASP A 1068 9.15 10.22 -4.57
N GLY A 1069 7.95 10.29 -5.16
CA GLY A 1069 6.90 9.29 -5.02
C GLY A 1069 7.05 8.10 -5.97
N PRO A 1070 6.55 6.92 -5.58
CA PRO A 1070 6.50 5.73 -6.44
C PRO A 1070 5.52 5.89 -7.61
N ALA A 1071 4.60 6.86 -7.54
CA ALA A 1071 3.72 7.26 -8.64
C ALA A 1071 4.13 8.63 -9.21
N ASN A 1072 5.44 8.88 -9.37
CA ASN A 1072 5.97 10.07 -10.06
C ASN A 1072 5.57 10.15 -11.55
N GLU A 1073 4.89 9.12 -12.09
CA GLU A 1073 4.16 9.16 -13.36
C GLU A 1073 2.79 9.90 -13.27
N THR A 1074 2.52 10.61 -12.17
CA THR A 1074 1.31 11.42 -11.99
C THR A 1074 1.16 12.45 -13.13
N LEU A 1075 0.13 12.28 -13.96
CA LEU A 1075 -0.12 13.11 -15.13
C LEU A 1075 -0.75 14.45 -14.71
N VAL A 1076 0.05 15.51 -14.70
CA VAL A 1076 -0.40 16.87 -14.33
C VAL A 1076 -0.99 17.60 -15.54
N TYR A 1077 -2.32 17.67 -15.61
CA TYR A 1077 -3.04 18.38 -16.66
C TYR A 1077 -3.14 19.87 -16.33
N LYS A 1078 -2.33 20.68 -16.99
CA LYS A 1078 -2.35 22.15 -16.87
C LYS A 1078 -3.53 22.77 -17.63
N PRO A 1079 -4.18 23.83 -17.12
CA PRO A 1079 -5.22 24.54 -17.85
C PRO A 1079 -4.66 25.14 -19.15
N HIS A 1080 -5.49 25.20 -20.19
CA HIS A 1080 -5.06 25.77 -21.47
C HIS A 1080 -4.76 27.28 -21.31
N PRO A 1081 -3.56 27.77 -21.66
CA PRO A 1081 -3.16 29.16 -21.38
C PRO A 1081 -3.97 30.19 -22.16
N HIS A 1082 -4.63 29.76 -23.25
CA HIS A 1082 -5.51 30.60 -24.07
C HIS A 1082 -6.81 29.87 -24.39
N ALA A 1083 -7.83 30.13 -23.59
CA ALA A 1083 -9.24 29.93 -23.94
C ALA A 1083 -10.00 31.17 -23.44
N ARG A 1084 -10.34 32.09 -24.34
CA ARG A 1084 -11.44 33.04 -24.06
C ARG A 1084 -12.74 32.26 -24.31
N PRO A 1085 -13.80 32.48 -23.51
CA PRO A 1085 -15.11 31.96 -23.88
C PRO A 1085 -15.55 32.57 -25.23
N PRO A 1086 -16.36 31.83 -26.03
CA PRO A 1086 -17.01 32.35 -27.23
C PRO A 1086 -18.03 33.45 -26.91
#